data_AF-A0A9D8WQJ3-F1
#
_entry.id   AF-A0A9D8WQJ3-F1
#
_cell.length_a   1.000
_cell.length_b   1.000
_cell.length_c   1.000
_cell.angle_alpha   90.00
_cell.angle_beta   90.00
_cell.angle_gamma   90.00
#
_symmetry.space_group_name_H-M   'P 1'
#
loop_
_entity.id
_entity.type
_entity.pdbx_description
1 polymer ?
#
loop_
_entity_poly.entity_id
_entity_poly.type
_entity_poly.pdbx_seq_one_letter_code
_entity_poly.pdbx_strand_id
1 'polypeptide(L)'
;MKNLGVNLKVIFCGLVLVACALLIAVNLTIPSKQLSATVVNQTVTTSFDDFATALAEMNESHEPTENSLVFFDKATAITTDENGEYLVSEQVYQQATGVLSAKRLSANAFLRTKSNSMRRLTELAAETGYQVTTGNYNLVLTRPYGLKRLIIFSDSTELDIYGAVAHASYNSLHIHQYATEADTQAAYAYYQTCPAVQSVMPDAYCWIENETVDSQNFIDITTENTATYRSWGAAKMGVPEFQKYLVDTIKAANNNVSDLPEIVVAVLDTGIDTDHPLFANRILLDENSNFIGKDFTHVNDATQYAFEDDQGHGTYCAGIICDLTLPNVKILPVKFMYTDPENPQLATGKMSNAIAGVEYVVNMRKKYNIAVMNMSFGVDDPTNKLNDFSYQINQAFNQGIFSVVAAGNNRQNVATYAPANVNRAITVSALKLDANELVFDNSYSNFGNGIDVCAPGTKIICADITGDFTNSENAPSGTSLAAPHVAAYIALLESDQLHTYSQNDIYQILTDSNSPYLQELGLIGKDSEYGNGMPILTTATPNYVTLDIKAGDLGQVAPLGYNLYAKGSSVTLEFTPDEDCYVSAIHIDGNLVTNSKGMTQYKFENLTTSHTIEVDFESNGYTVKYYLEDLYDLNTNTTHHYTVQTEKFTGEIGALTTVVAKPFAGFTAQPFEQQIITANGSAVVEIYYKRNKYQVTAQKADEDKGVLQITGTSEYLFGAKVALKPTFRSGFGLRHWVLDLCNDLTFTNNFNPLTIQQEFTMPASDLIMTLYAQEGIYQISVKVTGNGSVTPEEVWVKAGSAMIFEAKADTGYRIKSVTCGGIELKPTEIGDGVYSVNVYDINDNSELVVAFTKQKSISHHDWLNYVIWGGGSVFAVILFTGSGVLLFLAHKVKKRHF
;
A
#
# COMPACT_ATOMS: atom_id res chain seq x y z
N MET A 1 21.77 18.63 -9.57
CA MET A 1 21.91 18.81 -11.03
C MET A 1 23.08 17.94 -11.48
N LYS A 2 22.88 16.93 -12.35
CA LYS A 2 22.77 17.04 -13.82
C LYS A 2 24.05 17.57 -14.49
N ASN A 3 24.95 16.67 -14.93
CA ASN A 3 25.22 16.36 -16.34
C ASN A 3 26.66 15.84 -16.60
N LEU A 4 26.80 14.98 -17.63
CA LEU A 4 28.05 14.55 -18.30
C LEU A 4 29.05 13.71 -17.46
N GLY A 5 29.27 12.42 -17.73
CA GLY A 5 28.57 11.50 -18.65
C GLY A 5 29.28 11.21 -19.99
N VAL A 6 30.04 10.10 -20.00
CA VAL A 6 30.34 9.19 -21.14
C VAL A 6 31.24 9.67 -22.30
N ASN A 7 32.39 8.98 -22.50
CA ASN A 7 32.83 8.21 -23.70
C ASN A 7 34.28 7.69 -23.45
N LEU A 8 34.78 6.47 -23.70
CA LEU A 8 34.38 5.22 -24.42
C LEU A 8 35.13 4.99 -25.77
N LYS A 9 35.61 3.73 -25.98
CA LYS A 9 36.40 3.16 -27.11
C LYS A 9 37.90 3.57 -27.07
N VAL A 10 38.90 2.72 -27.36
CA VAL A 10 39.22 1.71 -28.42
C VAL A 10 40.33 0.78 -27.85
N ILE A 11 40.57 -0.52 -28.12
CA ILE A 11 40.03 -1.69 -28.89
C ILE A 11 40.43 -2.96 -28.06
N PHE A 12 39.69 -4.07 -27.92
CA PHE A 12 39.25 -5.17 -28.83
C PHE A 12 40.30 -6.25 -29.21
N CYS A 13 39.85 -7.53 -29.23
CA CYS A 13 40.59 -8.81 -29.45
C CYS A 13 41.55 -9.27 -28.32
N GLY A 14 41.63 -10.56 -27.96
CA GLY A 14 40.76 -11.69 -28.35
C GLY A 14 41.26 -13.11 -27.98
N LEU A 15 40.63 -13.73 -26.97
CA LEU A 15 40.27 -15.16 -26.84
C LEU A 15 41.29 -16.32 -27.15
N VAL A 16 41.72 -17.00 -26.06
CA VAL A 16 41.43 -18.43 -25.73
C VAL A 16 42.23 -19.63 -26.33
N LEU A 17 42.63 -20.52 -25.40
CA LEU A 17 43.00 -21.96 -25.48
C LEU A 17 44.16 -22.47 -26.36
N VAL A 18 45.05 -23.27 -25.75
CA VAL A 18 45.25 -24.73 -25.96
C VAL A 18 45.99 -25.30 -24.73
N ALA A 19 45.95 -26.62 -24.51
CA ALA A 19 46.20 -27.26 -23.20
C ALA A 19 47.46 -28.14 -23.07
N CYS A 20 47.78 -28.46 -21.80
CA CYS A 20 48.45 -29.66 -21.28
C CYS A 20 49.97 -29.91 -21.41
N ALA A 21 50.47 -30.52 -20.32
CA ALA A 21 51.65 -31.40 -20.16
C ALA A 21 53.09 -30.81 -20.23
N LEU A 22 53.77 -30.82 -19.07
CA LEU A 22 54.93 -31.70 -18.84
C LEU A 22 55.34 -31.76 -17.35
N LEU A 23 55.78 -32.93 -16.88
CA LEU A 23 56.26 -33.18 -15.51
C LEU A 23 57.79 -33.20 -15.42
N ILE A 24 58.36 -32.60 -14.36
CA ILE A 24 59.57 -33.07 -13.66
C ILE A 24 59.34 -32.71 -12.17
N ALA A 25 59.10 -33.60 -11.19
CA ALA A 25 59.65 -34.91 -10.84
C ALA A 25 60.97 -34.86 -10.02
N VAL A 26 60.84 -34.64 -8.70
CA VAL A 26 61.86 -35.04 -7.69
C VAL A 26 61.14 -35.64 -6.47
N ASN A 27 61.32 -36.94 -6.25
CA ASN A 27 61.07 -37.60 -4.96
C ASN A 27 62.37 -37.56 -4.12
N LEU A 28 62.28 -37.48 -2.78
CA LEU A 28 63.18 -38.18 -1.84
C LEU A 28 62.76 -38.00 -0.35
N THR A 29 62.04 -39.02 0.14
CA THR A 29 62.12 -39.69 1.46
C THR A 29 62.41 -38.91 2.77
N ILE A 30 61.50 -39.11 3.74
CA ILE A 30 61.59 -38.72 5.17
C ILE A 30 62.61 -39.58 5.96
N PRO A 31 63.25 -39.01 6.99
CA PRO A 31 63.46 -39.71 8.27
C PRO A 31 62.86 -38.95 9.47
N SER A 32 62.45 -39.67 10.52
CA SER A 32 61.65 -39.16 11.63
C SER A 32 62.41 -39.02 12.98
N LYS A 33 61.72 -38.42 13.98
CA LYS A 33 62.16 -38.05 15.35
C LYS A 33 62.94 -36.72 15.43
N GLN A 34 62.82 -35.89 16.47
CA GLN A 34 62.27 -36.11 17.82
C GLN A 34 61.22 -35.06 18.25
N LEU A 35 60.42 -35.42 19.27
CA LEU A 35 59.62 -34.49 20.08
C LEU A 35 60.54 -33.60 20.95
N SER A 36 60.20 -32.31 21.05
CA SER A 36 60.65 -31.43 22.14
C SER A 36 59.48 -30.55 22.60
N ALA A 37 58.79 -30.96 23.67
CA ALA A 37 57.73 -30.15 24.26
C ALA A 37 58.30 -28.81 24.76
N THR A 38 57.81 -27.71 24.21
CA THR A 38 58.09 -26.35 24.69
C THR A 38 56.76 -25.73 25.04
N VAL A 39 56.60 -25.32 26.30
CA VAL A 39 55.37 -24.67 26.77
C VAL A 39 55.23 -23.31 26.08
N VAL A 40 54.14 -23.13 25.33
CA VAL A 40 53.73 -21.84 24.78
C VAL A 40 52.41 -21.44 25.42
N ASN A 41 52.49 -20.68 26.51
CA ASN A 41 51.36 -19.86 26.95
C ASN A 41 51.17 -18.75 25.90
N GLN A 42 50.29 -18.98 24.94
CA GLN A 42 49.71 -17.94 24.11
C GLN A 42 48.19 -18.08 24.13
N THR A 43 47.50 -16.95 24.20
CA THR A 43 46.04 -16.86 24.03
C THR A 43 45.74 -17.07 22.55
N VAL A 44 45.59 -18.33 22.14
CA VAL A 44 45.37 -18.70 20.74
C VAL A 44 43.90 -18.49 20.37
N THR A 45 43.58 -17.29 19.90
CA THR A 45 42.39 -17.04 19.08
C THR A 45 42.70 -17.34 17.61
N THR A 46 42.68 -18.63 17.25
CA THR A 46 42.70 -19.08 15.84
C THR A 46 41.31 -18.99 15.22
N SER A 47 41.23 -18.52 13.98
CA SER A 47 40.03 -18.67 13.16
C SER A 47 39.83 -20.14 12.76
N PHE A 48 38.64 -20.46 12.26
CA PHE A 48 38.17 -21.82 11.98
C PHE A 48 39.06 -22.59 10.99
N ASP A 49 39.80 -21.87 10.14
CA ASP A 49 40.52 -22.40 8.98
C ASP A 49 41.75 -23.26 9.33
N ASP A 50 42.53 -22.84 10.33
CA ASP A 50 43.81 -23.50 10.69
C ASP A 50 43.62 -24.94 11.21
N PHE A 51 42.42 -25.27 11.71
CA PHE A 51 42.10 -26.58 12.26
C PHE A 51 41.78 -27.64 11.19
N ALA A 52 41.24 -27.23 10.03
CA ALA A 52 40.74 -28.13 9.00
C ALA A 52 41.83 -29.04 8.38
N THR A 53 43.09 -28.60 8.40
CA THR A 53 44.22 -29.32 7.77
C THR A 53 44.61 -30.60 8.52
N ALA A 54 44.29 -30.71 9.82
CA ALA A 54 44.81 -31.80 10.67
C ALA A 54 43.95 -33.08 10.68
N LEU A 55 42.70 -33.04 10.20
CA LEU A 55 41.74 -34.13 10.38
C LEU A 55 41.64 -35.10 9.18
N ALA A 56 42.19 -34.73 8.03
CA ALA A 56 42.05 -35.46 6.77
C ALA A 56 42.85 -36.80 6.67
N GLU A 57 43.63 -37.17 7.70
CA GLU A 57 44.59 -38.28 7.63
C GLU A 57 44.12 -39.62 8.25
N MET A 58 42.87 -39.76 8.72
CA MET A 58 42.45 -40.92 9.53
C MET A 58 41.01 -41.46 9.29
N ASN A 59 40.73 -42.23 8.23
CA ASN A 59 39.55 -43.13 8.18
C ASN A 59 39.62 -44.28 7.14
N GLU A 60 39.53 -45.54 7.61
CA GLU A 60 39.41 -46.83 6.86
C GLU A 60 39.15 -47.98 7.89
N SER A 61 38.63 -49.20 7.60
CA SER A 61 38.13 -49.84 6.36
C SER A 61 37.23 -51.09 6.63
N HIS A 62 36.09 -51.21 5.93
CA HIS A 62 35.52 -52.44 5.33
C HIS A 62 35.01 -53.66 6.18
N GLU A 63 34.28 -54.56 5.49
CA GLU A 63 33.32 -55.57 5.99
C GLU A 63 33.78 -57.08 5.98
N PRO A 64 32.98 -58.05 6.51
CA PRO A 64 33.40 -59.45 6.81
C PRO A 64 32.71 -60.57 6.00
N THR A 65 33.06 -61.86 6.25
CA THR A 65 32.38 -63.05 5.68
C THR A 65 32.30 -64.30 6.59
N GLU A 66 31.09 -64.90 6.66
CA GLU A 66 30.70 -66.32 6.81
C GLU A 66 30.86 -67.20 8.10
N ASN A 67 29.75 -67.92 8.37
CA ASN A 67 29.52 -69.20 9.10
C ASN A 67 29.48 -69.25 10.64
N SER A 68 28.68 -70.19 11.18
CA SER A 68 27.72 -69.89 12.26
C SER A 68 27.83 -70.66 13.60
N LEU A 69 27.35 -70.00 14.64
CA LEU A 69 27.01 -70.39 16.02
C LEU A 69 26.31 -69.17 16.65
N VAL A 70 25.65 -69.32 17.81
CA VAL A 70 25.25 -68.14 18.63
C VAL A 70 26.51 -67.42 19.12
N PHE A 71 26.79 -66.23 18.56
CA PHE A 71 28.01 -65.46 18.83
C PHE A 71 27.73 -64.11 19.49
N PHE A 72 28.65 -63.66 20.35
CA PHE A 72 28.89 -62.23 20.61
C PHE A 72 30.09 -61.78 19.78
N ASP A 73 29.92 -60.75 18.94
CA ASP A 73 31.03 -60.15 18.22
C ASP A 73 31.71 -59.03 19.04
N LYS A 74 33.03 -59.08 19.19
CA LYS A 74 33.78 -58.04 19.91
C LYS A 74 33.96 -56.77 19.07
N ALA A 75 33.81 -56.85 17.74
CA ALA A 75 33.90 -55.68 16.86
C ALA A 75 32.62 -54.82 16.87
N THR A 76 31.44 -55.44 17.03
CA THR A 76 30.14 -54.79 16.83
C THR A 76 29.16 -54.95 18.01
N ALA A 77 29.52 -55.70 19.06
CA ALA A 77 28.73 -55.98 20.26
C ALA A 77 27.39 -56.72 20.05
N ILE A 78 27.16 -57.25 18.85
CA ILE A 78 25.88 -57.83 18.40
C ILE A 78 25.77 -59.34 18.70
N THR A 79 24.53 -59.81 18.85
CA THR A 79 24.17 -61.22 19.09
C THR A 79 23.24 -61.81 18.03
N THR A 80 23.74 -62.77 17.26
CA THR A 80 22.95 -63.58 16.31
C THR A 80 22.60 -64.95 16.88
N ASP A 81 21.63 -65.63 16.26
CA ASP A 81 21.31 -67.03 16.51
C ASP A 81 22.27 -67.99 15.76
N GLU A 82 21.94 -69.28 15.65
CA GLU A 82 22.75 -70.28 14.92
C GLU A 82 22.51 -70.29 13.39
N ASN A 83 21.48 -69.59 12.90
CA ASN A 83 21.17 -69.40 11.48
C ASN A 83 21.73 -68.07 10.93
N GLY A 84 22.11 -67.15 11.82
CA GLY A 84 22.57 -65.80 11.47
C GLY A 84 21.47 -64.73 11.61
N GLU A 85 20.27 -65.10 12.05
CA GLU A 85 19.22 -64.14 12.35
C GLU A 85 19.54 -63.38 13.64
N TYR A 86 19.17 -62.10 13.71
CA TYR A 86 19.39 -61.29 14.90
C TYR A 86 18.48 -61.75 16.04
N LEU A 87 19.03 -61.96 17.23
CA LEU A 87 18.25 -62.17 18.46
C LEU A 87 17.61 -60.86 18.99
N VAL A 88 17.82 -59.77 18.25
CA VAL A 88 17.27 -58.44 18.43
C VAL A 88 15.98 -58.36 17.61
N SER A 89 14.89 -57.76 18.13
CA SER A 89 13.66 -57.66 17.34
C SER A 89 13.80 -56.67 16.17
N GLU A 90 13.19 -57.04 15.03
CA GLU A 90 13.26 -56.55 13.63
C GLU A 90 13.39 -55.04 13.30
N GLN A 91 13.51 -54.13 14.27
CA GLN A 91 13.57 -52.68 14.04
C GLN A 91 14.68 -51.94 14.82
N VAL A 92 15.43 -52.58 15.72
CA VAL A 92 16.46 -51.89 16.54
C VAL A 92 17.87 -52.38 16.21
N TYR A 93 18.38 -51.95 15.06
CA TYR A 93 19.73 -52.24 14.60
C TYR A 93 20.34 -51.02 13.87
N GLN A 94 20.61 -49.95 14.63
CA GLN A 94 21.37 -48.81 14.12
C GLN A 94 22.84 -48.96 14.55
N GLN A 95 23.73 -49.24 13.60
CA GLN A 95 25.14 -49.55 13.92
C GLN A 95 25.93 -48.35 14.46
N ALA A 96 25.48 -47.12 14.20
CA ALA A 96 26.12 -45.88 14.64
C ALA A 96 25.83 -45.48 16.10
N THR A 97 24.71 -45.90 16.68
CA THR A 97 24.14 -45.22 17.87
C THR A 97 24.61 -45.77 19.21
N GLY A 98 25.25 -46.95 19.21
CA GLY A 98 25.79 -47.57 20.43
C GLY A 98 24.72 -48.08 21.41
N VAL A 99 23.45 -48.18 20.98
CA VAL A 99 22.33 -48.71 21.78
C VAL A 99 21.82 -50.02 21.16
N LEU A 100 21.74 -51.11 21.95
CA LEU A 100 21.27 -52.43 21.48
C LEU A 100 20.24 -53.03 22.45
N SER A 101 19.01 -53.28 21.98
CA SER A 101 17.90 -53.75 22.83
C SER A 101 17.56 -55.23 22.63
N ALA A 102 17.99 -56.11 23.54
CA ALA A 102 17.74 -57.55 23.45
C ALA A 102 16.49 -57.98 24.25
N LYS A 103 15.50 -58.57 23.55
CA LYS A 103 14.38 -59.30 24.18
C LYS A 103 14.87 -60.67 24.67
N ARG A 104 14.25 -61.19 25.75
CA ARG A 104 14.47 -62.53 26.34
C ARG A 104 15.85 -62.84 26.96
N LEU A 105 16.88 -61.99 26.81
CA LEU A 105 18.14 -62.13 27.55
C LEU A 105 18.05 -61.51 28.97
N SER A 106 18.92 -61.95 29.88
CA SER A 106 19.05 -61.39 31.24
C SER A 106 20.49 -60.93 31.50
N ALA A 107 20.71 -59.98 32.41
CA ALA A 107 22.04 -59.41 32.66
C ALA A 107 23.10 -60.44 33.15
N ASN A 108 22.64 -61.61 33.62
CA ASN A 108 23.47 -62.75 34.02
C ASN A 108 23.57 -63.86 32.96
N ALA A 109 23.09 -63.61 31.73
CA ALA A 109 23.23 -64.55 30.62
C ALA A 109 24.72 -64.77 30.29
N PHE A 110 25.07 -66.05 30.07
CA PHE A 110 26.38 -66.43 29.55
C PHE A 110 26.28 -66.56 28.04
N LEU A 111 27.01 -65.71 27.32
CA LEU A 111 27.14 -65.77 25.86
C LEU A 111 28.38 -66.57 25.47
N ARG A 112 28.35 -67.16 24.28
CA ARG A 112 29.49 -67.86 23.70
C ARG A 112 30.28 -66.89 22.83
N THR A 113 31.55 -66.72 23.18
CA THR A 113 32.50 -65.90 22.42
C THR A 113 32.99 -66.65 21.18
N LYS A 114 33.46 -65.94 20.15
CA LYS A 114 34.10 -66.55 18.95
C LYS A 114 35.27 -67.49 19.28
N SER A 115 35.91 -67.33 20.45
CA SER A 115 36.92 -68.25 21.01
C SER A 115 36.34 -69.47 21.75
N ASN A 116 35.07 -69.80 21.57
CA ASN A 116 34.30 -70.90 22.19
C ASN A 116 34.14 -70.84 23.73
N SER A 117 34.74 -69.87 24.41
CA SER A 117 34.57 -69.61 25.85
C SER A 117 33.19 -69.03 26.19
N MET A 118 32.59 -69.50 27.27
CA MET A 118 31.35 -68.95 27.84
C MET A 118 31.68 -67.80 28.80
N ARG A 119 31.07 -66.63 28.63
CA ARG A 119 31.29 -65.45 29.48
C ARG A 119 30.02 -64.65 29.72
N ARG A 120 29.94 -63.91 30.82
CA ARG A 120 28.77 -63.09 31.14
C ARG A 120 28.66 -61.91 30.18
N LEU A 121 27.45 -61.59 29.74
CA LEU A 121 27.16 -60.40 28.93
C LEU A 121 27.69 -59.11 29.59
N THR A 122 27.57 -58.99 30.92
CA THR A 122 28.10 -57.85 31.69
C THR A 122 29.62 -57.70 31.64
N GLU A 123 30.38 -58.79 31.49
CA GLU A 123 31.84 -58.73 31.27
C GLU A 123 32.18 -58.34 29.83
N LEU A 124 31.44 -58.88 28.86
CA LEU A 124 31.67 -58.66 27.43
C LEU A 124 31.34 -57.23 26.99
N ALA A 125 30.26 -56.66 27.54
CA ALA A 125 29.88 -55.27 27.35
C ALA A 125 30.96 -54.33 27.91
N ALA A 126 31.41 -54.55 29.16
CA ALA A 126 32.46 -53.73 29.77
C ALA A 126 33.80 -53.78 28.99
N GLU A 127 34.10 -54.90 28.34
CA GLU A 127 35.27 -55.07 27.46
C GLU A 127 35.12 -54.47 26.05
N THR A 128 33.97 -53.90 25.72
CA THR A 128 33.65 -53.24 24.45
C THR A 128 33.19 -51.78 24.62
N GLY A 129 33.23 -51.23 25.85
CA GLY A 129 32.76 -49.88 26.17
C GLY A 129 31.26 -49.76 26.45
N TYR A 130 30.50 -50.86 26.30
CA TYR A 130 29.06 -50.90 26.54
C TYR A 130 28.75 -51.13 28.03
N GLN A 131 27.72 -50.46 28.51
CA GLN A 131 27.12 -50.62 29.83
C GLN A 131 25.84 -51.45 29.69
N VAL A 132 25.50 -52.28 30.69
CA VAL A 132 24.30 -53.13 30.65
C VAL A 132 23.21 -52.56 31.55
N THR A 133 22.14 -52.07 30.94
CA THR A 133 20.99 -51.49 31.63
C THR A 133 19.79 -52.44 31.55
N THR A 134 19.08 -52.63 32.66
CA THR A 134 17.88 -53.48 32.72
C THR A 134 16.62 -52.64 32.68
N GLY A 135 15.92 -52.64 31.53
CA GLY A 135 14.55 -52.14 31.43
C GLY A 135 13.54 -53.17 31.92
N ASN A 136 12.27 -52.77 32.04
CA ASN A 136 11.22 -53.64 32.62
C ASN A 136 10.99 -54.95 31.85
N TYR A 137 11.29 -55.01 30.54
CA TYR A 137 11.14 -56.22 29.70
C TYR A 137 12.27 -56.49 28.69
N ASN A 138 13.25 -55.59 28.57
CA ASN A 138 14.40 -55.68 27.66
C ASN A 138 15.71 -55.45 28.41
N LEU A 139 16.79 -56.07 27.95
CA LEU A 139 18.14 -55.53 28.19
C LEU A 139 18.42 -54.42 27.18
N VAL A 140 19.09 -53.37 27.64
CA VAL A 140 19.65 -52.32 26.78
C VAL A 140 21.15 -52.25 27.04
N LEU A 141 21.96 -52.56 26.02
CA LEU A 141 23.38 -52.22 26.03
C LEU A 141 23.52 -50.78 25.55
N THR A 142 24.31 -49.95 26.22
CA THR A 142 24.54 -48.56 25.81
C THR A 142 26.02 -48.18 25.86
N ARG A 143 26.50 -47.41 24.89
CA ARG A 143 27.90 -46.94 24.82
C ARG A 143 27.98 -45.42 25.00
N PRO A 144 27.73 -44.88 26.21
CA PRO A 144 27.49 -43.45 26.40
C PRO A 144 28.66 -42.55 26.02
N TYR A 145 29.89 -43.04 26.07
CA TYR A 145 31.06 -42.25 25.66
C TYR A 145 31.49 -42.51 24.20
N GLY A 146 30.68 -43.22 23.40
CA GLY A 146 31.05 -43.69 22.06
C GLY A 146 31.43 -42.57 21.07
N LEU A 147 30.75 -41.42 21.13
CA LEU A 147 31.10 -40.21 20.37
C LEU A 147 32.37 -39.50 20.90
N LYS A 148 32.91 -39.96 22.04
CA LYS A 148 34.07 -39.41 22.75
C LYS A 148 33.96 -37.90 23.02
N ARG A 149 32.73 -37.45 23.28
CA ARG A 149 32.34 -36.05 23.27
C ARG A 149 31.42 -35.77 24.44
N LEU A 150 31.57 -34.61 25.05
CA LEU A 150 30.78 -34.16 26.19
C LEU A 150 30.16 -32.79 25.89
N ILE A 151 28.92 -32.62 26.34
CA ILE A 151 28.23 -31.34 26.44
C ILE A 151 28.29 -30.92 27.90
N ILE A 152 28.71 -29.68 28.16
CA ILE A 152 28.99 -29.13 29.49
C ILE A 152 28.35 -27.75 29.57
N PHE A 153 27.53 -27.49 30.59
CA PHE A 153 26.94 -26.17 30.82
C PHE A 153 27.69 -25.43 31.91
N SER A 154 28.22 -24.24 31.60
CA SER A 154 28.99 -23.42 32.52
C SER A 154 28.99 -21.96 32.07
N ASP A 155 28.68 -21.04 32.98
CA ASP A 155 28.83 -19.59 32.73
C ASP A 155 30.31 -19.13 32.83
N SER A 156 31.26 -20.06 33.00
CA SER A 156 32.69 -19.74 33.05
C SER A 156 33.27 -19.54 31.67
N THR A 157 33.88 -18.38 31.42
CA THR A 157 34.68 -18.12 30.22
C THR A 157 36.09 -18.72 30.27
N GLU A 158 36.47 -19.32 31.41
CA GLU A 158 37.76 -20.01 31.62
C GLU A 158 37.50 -21.41 32.20
N LEU A 159 36.81 -22.26 31.43
CA LEU A 159 36.62 -23.68 31.77
C LEU A 159 37.86 -24.49 31.37
N ASP A 160 38.40 -25.29 32.30
CA ASP A 160 39.48 -26.24 31.98
C ASP A 160 38.94 -27.32 31.03
N ILE A 161 39.59 -27.48 29.88
CA ILE A 161 39.19 -28.45 28.85
C ILE A 161 39.57 -29.91 29.19
N TYR A 162 40.28 -30.14 30.30
CA TYR A 162 40.62 -31.47 30.83
C TYR A 162 41.24 -32.42 29.78
N GLY A 163 42.13 -31.91 28.94
CA GLY A 163 42.81 -32.70 27.91
C GLY A 163 41.95 -33.07 26.69
N ALA A 164 40.84 -32.38 26.45
CA ALA A 164 40.12 -32.45 25.18
C ALA A 164 41.05 -32.15 23.98
N VAL A 165 40.93 -32.92 22.91
CA VAL A 165 41.69 -32.73 21.66
C VAL A 165 41.10 -31.63 20.78
N ALA A 166 39.82 -31.31 20.96
CA ALA A 166 39.15 -30.14 20.39
C ALA A 166 38.03 -29.68 21.34
N HIS A 167 37.69 -28.40 21.30
CA HIS A 167 36.56 -27.85 22.05
C HIS A 167 35.92 -26.69 21.28
N ALA A 168 34.63 -26.46 21.53
CA ALA A 168 33.87 -25.31 21.06
C ALA A 168 32.97 -24.79 22.19
N SER A 169 32.63 -23.50 22.16
CA SER A 169 31.79 -22.86 23.18
C SER A 169 30.85 -21.83 22.56
N TYR A 170 29.60 -21.82 23.01
CA TYR A 170 28.56 -20.85 22.62
C TYR A 170 27.86 -20.38 23.90
N ASN A 171 28.14 -19.14 24.32
CA ASN A 171 27.77 -18.58 25.63
C ASN A 171 28.05 -19.54 26.81
N SER A 172 27.02 -20.20 27.37
CA SER A 172 27.16 -21.13 28.51
C SER A 172 27.21 -22.61 28.09
N LEU A 173 27.05 -22.93 26.81
CA LEU A 173 27.23 -24.26 26.22
C LEU A 173 28.69 -24.48 25.83
N HIS A 174 29.31 -25.54 26.34
CA HIS A 174 30.66 -25.98 25.98
C HIS A 174 30.61 -27.43 25.47
N ILE A 175 31.36 -27.71 24.40
CA ILE A 175 31.34 -28.98 23.66
C ILE A 175 32.79 -29.45 23.55
N HIS A 176 33.17 -30.51 24.28
CA HIS A 176 34.55 -30.98 24.36
C HIS A 176 34.70 -32.38 23.75
N GLN A 177 35.66 -32.56 22.84
CA GLN A 177 35.97 -33.80 22.12
C GLN A 177 37.27 -34.41 22.64
N TYR A 178 37.33 -35.73 22.81
CA TYR A 178 38.46 -36.47 23.38
C TYR A 178 38.99 -37.56 22.42
N ALA A 179 40.24 -37.98 22.63
CA ALA A 179 40.89 -39.02 21.80
C ALA A 179 40.29 -40.42 22.02
N THR A 180 39.97 -40.76 23.28
CA THR A 180 39.39 -42.05 23.67
C THR A 180 38.18 -41.93 24.58
N GLU A 181 37.38 -43.00 24.63
CA GLU A 181 36.23 -43.12 25.52
C GLU A 181 36.63 -43.12 27.00
N ALA A 182 37.85 -43.59 27.32
CA ALA A 182 38.40 -43.56 28.67
C ALA A 182 38.75 -42.13 29.13
N ASP A 183 39.34 -41.32 28.24
CA ASP A 183 39.59 -39.90 28.50
C ASP A 183 38.26 -39.14 28.68
N THR A 184 37.29 -39.44 27.80
CA THR A 184 35.92 -38.89 27.88
C THR A 184 35.25 -39.21 29.22
N GLN A 185 35.34 -40.46 29.68
CA GLN A 185 34.78 -40.90 30.96
C GLN A 185 35.49 -40.25 32.16
N ALA A 186 36.81 -40.07 32.09
CA ALA A 186 37.57 -39.36 33.12
C ALA A 186 37.21 -37.87 33.18
N ALA A 187 37.04 -37.23 32.03
CA ALA A 187 36.61 -35.84 31.91
C ALA A 187 35.17 -35.65 32.43
N TYR A 188 34.25 -36.56 32.09
CA TYR A 188 32.88 -36.56 32.60
C TYR A 188 32.86 -36.57 34.14
N ALA A 189 33.62 -37.47 34.76
CA ALA A 189 33.74 -37.57 36.21
C ALA A 189 34.37 -36.31 36.85
N TYR A 190 35.27 -35.62 36.14
CA TYR A 190 35.82 -34.34 36.57
C TYR A 190 34.74 -33.23 36.57
N TYR A 191 34.07 -32.99 35.45
CA TYR A 191 33.06 -31.93 35.34
C TYR A 191 31.87 -32.15 36.28
N GLN A 192 31.48 -33.40 36.56
CA GLN A 192 30.47 -33.74 37.58
C GLN A 192 30.82 -33.24 39.00
N THR A 193 32.08 -32.90 39.26
CA THR A 193 32.57 -32.36 40.54
C THR A 193 33.07 -30.91 40.45
N CYS A 194 33.05 -30.31 39.26
CA CYS A 194 33.57 -28.97 39.02
C CYS A 194 32.54 -27.90 39.46
N PRO A 195 32.84 -27.03 40.44
CA PRO A 195 31.87 -26.05 40.95
C PRO A 195 31.43 -24.98 39.94
N ALA A 196 32.12 -24.86 38.80
CA ALA A 196 31.74 -23.97 37.71
C ALA A 196 30.75 -24.60 36.71
N VAL A 197 30.55 -25.92 36.77
CA VAL A 197 29.68 -26.67 35.85
C VAL A 197 28.28 -26.82 36.46
N GLN A 198 27.27 -26.39 35.72
CA GLN A 198 25.85 -26.54 36.05
C GLN A 198 25.37 -27.97 35.78
N SER A 199 25.77 -28.54 34.63
CA SER A 199 25.51 -29.93 34.25
C SER A 199 26.51 -30.42 33.20
N VAL A 200 26.69 -31.73 33.11
CA VAL A 200 27.50 -32.40 32.08
C VAL A 200 26.84 -33.70 31.65
N MET A 201 26.83 -33.95 30.34
CA MET A 201 26.23 -35.10 29.67
C MET A 201 27.14 -35.58 28.54
N PRO A 202 27.11 -36.87 28.16
CA PRO A 202 27.76 -37.33 26.94
C PRO A 202 27.04 -36.84 25.66
N ASP A 203 27.79 -36.81 24.56
CA ASP A 203 27.29 -36.66 23.18
C ASP A 203 26.19 -37.70 22.85
N ALA A 204 25.13 -37.37 22.12
CA ALA A 204 24.17 -38.36 21.61
C ALA A 204 23.76 -38.06 20.15
N TYR A 205 23.15 -39.03 19.46
CA TYR A 205 22.52 -38.78 18.17
C TYR A 205 21.05 -38.36 18.33
N CYS A 206 20.64 -37.42 17.49
CA CYS A 206 19.25 -37.13 17.18
C CYS A 206 18.90 -37.77 15.84
N TRP A 207 17.66 -38.23 15.73
CA TRP A 207 17.13 -38.96 14.58
C TRP A 207 15.67 -38.60 14.31
N ILE A 208 15.24 -38.82 13.07
CA ILE A 208 13.84 -38.74 12.66
C ILE A 208 13.25 -40.14 12.68
N GLU A 209 12.09 -40.30 13.32
CA GLU A 209 11.49 -41.61 13.50
C GLU A 209 10.70 -42.05 12.26
N ASN A 210 11.31 -42.90 11.42
CA ASN A 210 10.78 -43.52 10.19
C ASN A 210 9.26 -43.36 9.97
N GLU A 211 8.90 -42.48 9.05
CA GLU A 211 7.51 -42.21 8.70
C GLU A 211 6.89 -43.42 7.98
N THR A 212 5.78 -43.95 8.50
CA THR A 212 5.18 -45.16 7.95
C THR A 212 4.24 -44.83 6.78
N VAL A 213 4.67 -45.15 5.56
CA VAL A 213 3.81 -45.10 4.36
C VAL A 213 2.81 -46.27 4.40
N ASP A 214 1.72 -46.12 5.16
CA ASP A 214 0.68 -47.16 5.26
C ASP A 214 -0.14 -47.25 3.97
N SER A 215 -0.04 -48.40 3.30
CA SER A 215 -0.82 -48.77 2.12
C SER A 215 -2.36 -48.84 2.29
N GLN A 216 -2.91 -48.80 3.51
CA GLN A 216 -4.34 -49.05 3.73
C GLN A 216 -5.23 -47.79 3.70
N ASN A 217 -6.37 -47.89 3.01
CA ASN A 217 -7.54 -47.01 3.03
C ASN A 217 -7.28 -45.51 3.30
N PHE A 218 -6.94 -44.76 2.25
CA PHE A 218 -7.09 -43.30 2.25
C PHE A 218 -8.59 -42.92 2.30
N ILE A 219 -8.95 -41.96 3.15
CA ILE A 219 -10.23 -41.25 3.06
C ILE A 219 -9.98 -39.96 2.28
N ASP A 220 -10.62 -39.82 1.12
CA ASP A 220 -10.52 -38.62 0.30
C ASP A 220 -11.45 -37.52 0.83
N ILE A 221 -10.86 -36.43 1.34
CA ILE A 221 -11.55 -35.28 1.93
C ILE A 221 -11.46 -34.05 0.99
N THR A 222 -10.90 -34.21 -0.22
CA THR A 222 -10.79 -33.11 -1.21
C THR A 222 -12.15 -32.57 -1.68
N THR A 223 -13.26 -33.26 -1.38
CA THR A 223 -14.62 -32.84 -1.71
C THR A 223 -15.22 -31.80 -0.75
N GLU A 224 -14.65 -31.57 0.43
CA GLU A 224 -15.23 -30.66 1.44
C GLU A 224 -14.20 -29.68 2.05
N ASN A 225 -13.69 -28.74 1.23
CA ASN A 225 -13.56 -27.35 1.68
C ASN A 225 -13.35 -26.35 0.53
N THR A 226 -13.77 -25.09 0.73
CA THR A 226 -13.63 -23.99 -0.25
C THR A 226 -12.41 -23.08 0.02
N ALA A 227 -11.49 -23.55 0.86
CA ALA A 227 -10.17 -22.99 1.07
C ALA A 227 -9.13 -24.12 0.93
N THR A 228 -8.04 -23.88 0.18
CA THR A 228 -7.14 -24.92 -0.32
C THR A 228 -6.05 -25.35 0.68
N TYR A 229 -6.48 -25.79 1.86
CA TYR A 229 -5.63 -26.51 2.81
C TYR A 229 -5.37 -27.94 2.31
N ARG A 230 -4.24 -28.52 2.72
CA ARG A 230 -3.81 -29.87 2.33
C ARG A 230 -3.91 -30.86 3.47
N SER A 231 -3.51 -30.47 4.67
CA SER A 231 -3.76 -31.31 5.84
C SER A 231 -5.25 -31.35 6.15
N TRP A 232 -5.81 -32.56 6.28
CA TRP A 232 -7.16 -32.76 6.83
C TRP A 232 -7.30 -32.17 8.23
N GLY A 233 -6.18 -31.98 8.94
CA GLY A 233 -6.09 -31.35 10.24
C GLY A 233 -6.58 -29.91 10.26
N ALA A 234 -6.37 -29.12 9.19
CA ALA A 234 -6.79 -27.72 9.15
C ALA A 234 -8.30 -27.57 9.40
N ALA A 235 -9.12 -28.40 8.74
CA ALA A 235 -10.57 -28.41 8.92
C ALA A 235 -10.99 -28.93 10.31
N LYS A 236 -10.34 -29.98 10.82
CA LYS A 236 -10.65 -30.55 12.15
C LYS A 236 -10.27 -29.60 13.30
N MET A 237 -9.26 -28.76 13.11
CA MET A 237 -8.80 -27.77 14.10
C MET A 237 -9.47 -26.38 13.95
N GLY A 238 -10.34 -26.17 12.96
CA GLY A 238 -11.04 -24.88 12.75
C GLY A 238 -10.17 -23.76 12.18
N VAL A 239 -9.09 -24.12 11.47
CA VAL A 239 -8.17 -23.15 10.83
C VAL A 239 -8.85 -22.28 9.75
N PRO A 240 -9.73 -22.80 8.86
CA PRO A 240 -10.41 -21.98 7.85
C PRO A 240 -11.21 -20.82 8.45
N GLU A 241 -11.97 -21.10 9.50
CA GLU A 241 -12.82 -20.13 10.20
C GLU A 241 -11.97 -19.08 10.93
N PHE A 242 -10.88 -19.52 11.56
CA PHE A 242 -10.00 -18.63 12.32
C PHE A 242 -9.12 -17.74 11.44
N GLN A 243 -8.55 -18.26 10.35
CA GLN A 243 -7.87 -17.41 9.36
C GLN A 243 -8.85 -16.39 8.73
N LYS A 244 -10.09 -16.80 8.43
CA LYS A 244 -11.12 -15.86 7.97
C LYS A 244 -11.42 -14.78 9.02
N TYR A 245 -11.53 -15.14 10.29
CA TYR A 245 -11.72 -14.19 11.39
C TYR A 245 -10.60 -13.15 11.47
N LEU A 246 -9.33 -13.56 11.39
CA LEU A 246 -8.19 -12.64 11.36
C LEU A 246 -8.26 -11.69 10.14
N VAL A 247 -8.53 -12.23 8.95
CA VAL A 247 -8.61 -11.45 7.70
C VAL A 247 -9.78 -10.45 7.71
N ASP A 248 -10.95 -10.87 8.16
CA ASP A 248 -12.16 -10.03 8.23
C ASP A 248 -11.98 -8.89 9.26
N THR A 249 -11.40 -9.22 10.42
CA THR A 249 -11.03 -8.26 11.47
C THR A 249 -10.10 -7.17 10.95
N ILE A 250 -9.03 -7.57 10.28
CA ILE A 250 -8.01 -6.66 9.73
C ILE A 250 -8.61 -5.75 8.65
N LYS A 251 -9.49 -6.27 7.78
CA LYS A 251 -10.24 -5.46 6.80
C LYS A 251 -11.14 -4.42 7.45
N ALA A 252 -11.82 -4.74 8.55
CA ALA A 252 -12.66 -3.77 9.26
C ALA A 252 -11.86 -2.70 10.02
N ALA A 253 -10.60 -2.97 10.35
CA ALA A 253 -9.65 -1.95 10.79
C ALA A 253 -9.13 -1.06 9.63
N ASN A 254 -9.56 -1.30 8.39
CA ASN A 254 -9.03 -0.73 7.13
C ASN A 254 -7.54 -1.04 6.89
N ASN A 255 -7.07 -2.17 7.43
CA ASN A 255 -5.71 -2.69 7.26
C ASN A 255 -5.69 -3.87 6.27
N ASN A 256 -4.49 -4.29 5.87
CA ASN A 256 -4.24 -5.43 4.98
C ASN A 256 -3.64 -6.61 5.76
N VAL A 257 -3.69 -7.81 5.17
CA VAL A 257 -3.09 -9.03 5.77
C VAL A 257 -1.57 -8.92 5.93
N SER A 258 -0.91 -8.02 5.17
CA SER A 258 0.50 -7.64 5.36
C SER A 258 0.79 -6.88 6.66
N ASP A 259 -0.24 -6.36 7.31
CA ASP A 259 -0.16 -5.43 8.44
C ASP A 259 -0.45 -6.15 9.79
N LEU A 260 -0.67 -7.47 9.72
CA LEU A 260 -0.60 -8.40 10.85
C LEU A 260 0.83 -8.44 11.45
N PRO A 261 0.99 -8.83 12.74
CA PRO A 261 2.31 -8.88 13.34
C PRO A 261 3.13 -10.01 12.72
N GLU A 262 4.42 -9.78 12.47
CA GLU A 262 5.32 -10.87 12.05
C GLU A 262 5.57 -11.80 13.25
N ILE A 263 5.14 -13.06 13.12
CA ILE A 263 5.29 -14.12 14.11
C ILE A 263 6.23 -15.17 13.51
N VAL A 264 7.22 -15.64 14.27
CA VAL A 264 8.18 -16.61 13.73
C VAL A 264 8.10 -17.94 14.46
N VAL A 265 8.08 -19.02 13.67
CA VAL A 265 8.24 -20.40 14.12
C VAL A 265 9.62 -20.87 13.69
N ALA A 266 10.47 -21.23 14.65
CA ALA A 266 11.72 -21.91 14.35
C ALA A 266 11.46 -23.40 14.10
N VAL A 267 12.07 -23.97 13.06
CA VAL A 267 11.97 -25.40 12.73
C VAL A 267 13.35 -26.01 12.89
N LEU A 268 13.55 -26.76 13.98
CA LEU A 268 14.82 -27.42 14.30
C LEU A 268 14.79 -28.82 13.69
N ASP A 269 15.39 -28.97 12.52
CA ASP A 269 15.14 -30.13 11.67
C ASP A 269 16.25 -30.35 10.61
N THR A 270 15.95 -31.07 9.52
CA THR A 270 16.84 -31.32 8.38
C THR A 270 17.05 -30.11 7.47
N GLY A 271 16.24 -29.06 7.57
CA GLY A 271 16.32 -27.87 6.71
C GLY A 271 14.97 -27.45 6.18
N ILE A 272 14.96 -26.84 5.00
CA ILE A 272 13.76 -26.52 4.22
C ILE A 272 14.13 -26.40 2.74
N ASP A 273 13.31 -26.90 1.82
CA ASP A 273 13.37 -26.51 0.40
C ASP A 273 13.12 -24.99 0.30
N THR A 274 14.11 -24.22 -0.16
CA THR A 274 14.00 -22.75 -0.17
C THR A 274 13.31 -22.18 -1.40
N ASP A 275 13.14 -22.98 -2.46
CA ASP A 275 12.46 -22.61 -3.71
C ASP A 275 10.97 -23.07 -3.74
N HIS A 276 10.55 -24.00 -2.87
CA HIS A 276 9.19 -24.55 -2.85
C HIS A 276 8.10 -23.46 -2.71
N PRO A 277 7.12 -23.37 -3.64
CA PRO A 277 6.24 -22.20 -3.78
C PRO A 277 5.42 -21.78 -2.55
N LEU A 278 5.11 -22.71 -1.63
CA LEU A 278 4.39 -22.40 -0.38
C LEU A 278 5.15 -21.41 0.52
N PHE A 279 6.48 -21.42 0.47
CA PHE A 279 7.33 -20.64 1.37
C PHE A 279 7.72 -19.27 0.82
N ALA A 280 7.19 -18.87 -0.35
CA ALA A 280 7.50 -17.61 -1.01
C ALA A 280 7.25 -16.40 -0.09
N ASN A 281 8.32 -15.67 0.28
CA ASN A 281 8.32 -14.56 1.25
C ASN A 281 7.98 -14.96 2.70
N ARG A 282 8.17 -16.24 3.06
CA ARG A 282 7.90 -16.81 4.39
C ARG A 282 9.13 -17.39 5.09
N ILE A 283 10.28 -17.51 4.43
CA ILE A 283 11.52 -18.00 5.04
C ILE A 283 12.37 -16.82 5.56
N LEU A 284 12.88 -16.94 6.78
CA LEU A 284 13.89 -16.05 7.35
C LEU A 284 15.24 -16.76 7.40
N LEU A 285 16.09 -16.50 6.40
CA LEU A 285 17.45 -17.05 6.33
C LEU A 285 18.41 -16.20 7.20
N ASP A 286 19.22 -16.87 8.02
CA ASP A 286 20.31 -16.27 8.81
C ASP A 286 21.51 -17.23 8.76
N GLU A 287 22.66 -16.76 8.29
CA GLU A 287 23.92 -17.53 8.18
C GLU A 287 24.32 -18.31 9.44
N ASN A 288 23.81 -17.90 10.60
CA ASN A 288 24.09 -18.52 11.89
C ASN A 288 23.16 -19.69 12.24
N SER A 289 22.05 -19.93 11.54
CA SER A 289 21.06 -20.97 11.90
C SER A 289 21.39 -22.39 11.39
N ASN A 290 22.46 -22.58 10.61
CA ASN A 290 23.00 -23.92 10.32
C ASN A 290 23.89 -24.41 11.46
N PHE A 291 23.74 -25.66 11.90
CA PHE A 291 24.59 -26.30 12.91
C PHE A 291 25.32 -27.55 12.40
N ILE A 292 25.16 -27.87 11.12
CA ILE A 292 25.99 -28.85 10.39
C ILE A 292 27.31 -28.17 10.02
N GLY A 293 28.41 -28.92 9.95
CA GLY A 293 29.72 -28.38 9.57
C GLY A 293 30.42 -27.54 10.66
N LYS A 294 29.68 -26.87 11.56
CA LYS A 294 30.18 -26.28 12.84
C LYS A 294 30.82 -27.30 13.79
N ASP A 295 30.90 -28.55 13.34
CA ASP A 295 30.96 -29.75 14.16
C ASP A 295 32.02 -30.76 13.67
N PHE A 296 32.92 -30.26 12.81
CA PHE A 296 34.17 -30.88 12.37
C PHE A 296 34.09 -32.22 11.62
N THR A 297 32.89 -32.78 11.39
CA THR A 297 32.71 -34.05 10.66
C THR A 297 32.30 -33.90 9.19
N HIS A 298 31.91 -32.71 8.74
CA HIS A 298 31.57 -32.40 7.34
C HIS A 298 32.47 -31.29 6.83
N VAL A 299 33.30 -31.59 5.83
CA VAL A 299 34.28 -30.67 5.26
C VAL A 299 34.01 -30.50 3.76
N ASN A 300 33.96 -29.23 3.31
CA ASN A 300 33.78 -28.80 1.91
C ASN A 300 32.34 -28.76 1.34
N ASP A 301 31.40 -28.06 1.98
CA ASP A 301 30.62 -27.07 1.21
C ASP A 301 29.99 -25.95 2.09
N ALA A 302 30.76 -24.90 2.36
CA ALA A 302 30.28 -23.69 3.05
C ALA A 302 29.40 -22.79 2.16
N THR A 303 29.05 -23.24 0.96
CA THR A 303 28.44 -22.42 -0.10
C THR A 303 27.13 -22.95 -0.68
N GLN A 304 26.73 -24.20 -0.39
CA GLN A 304 25.55 -24.81 -1.03
C GLN A 304 24.50 -25.43 -0.07
N TYR A 305 24.84 -25.82 1.16
CA TYR A 305 23.93 -26.58 2.06
C TYR A 305 23.60 -25.85 3.39
N ALA A 306 23.47 -24.52 3.36
CA ALA A 306 23.29 -23.75 4.59
C ALA A 306 21.91 -23.99 5.27
N PHE A 307 20.84 -24.06 4.49
CA PHE A 307 19.46 -24.21 4.97
C PHE A 307 18.65 -25.21 4.15
N GLU A 308 19.02 -25.34 2.87
CA GLU A 308 18.44 -26.26 1.91
C GLU A 308 18.30 -27.65 2.52
N ASP A 309 17.10 -28.20 2.49
CA ASP A 309 16.86 -29.57 2.94
C ASP A 309 17.67 -30.55 2.05
N ASP A 310 18.13 -31.65 2.65
CA ASP A 310 18.79 -32.74 1.94
C ASP A 310 18.10 -34.09 2.19
N GLN A 311 16.99 -34.08 2.95
CA GLN A 311 16.28 -35.26 3.40
C GLN A 311 14.75 -35.16 3.21
N GLY A 312 14.16 -33.99 3.48
CA GLY A 312 12.75 -33.64 3.20
C GLY A 312 11.86 -33.43 4.43
N HIS A 313 12.21 -33.96 5.60
CA HIS A 313 11.36 -33.92 6.78
C HIS A 313 11.16 -32.51 7.38
N GLY A 314 12.22 -31.69 7.37
CA GLY A 314 12.12 -30.26 7.74
C GLY A 314 11.19 -29.51 6.79
N THR A 315 11.20 -29.86 5.51
CA THR A 315 10.26 -29.36 4.49
C THR A 315 8.82 -29.79 4.75
N TYR A 316 8.55 -31.05 5.15
CA TYR A 316 7.22 -31.49 5.59
C TYR A 316 6.72 -30.67 6.79
N CYS A 317 7.57 -30.50 7.81
CA CYS A 317 7.22 -29.80 9.06
C CYS A 317 6.95 -28.30 8.82
N ALA A 318 7.84 -27.61 8.10
CA ALA A 318 7.62 -26.23 7.68
C ALA A 318 6.39 -26.10 6.77
N GLY A 319 6.17 -27.09 5.90
CA GLY A 319 5.02 -27.20 5.01
C GLY A 319 3.69 -27.17 5.75
N ILE A 320 3.54 -28.00 6.78
CA ILE A 320 2.34 -28.03 7.64
C ILE A 320 2.13 -26.68 8.34
N ILE A 321 3.18 -26.07 8.88
CA ILE A 321 3.08 -24.75 9.52
C ILE A 321 2.60 -23.70 8.52
N CYS A 322 3.14 -23.68 7.30
CA CYS A 322 2.75 -22.69 6.29
C CYS A 322 1.37 -22.95 5.66
N ASP A 323 0.96 -24.20 5.43
CA ASP A 323 -0.39 -24.54 4.95
C ASP A 323 -1.46 -24.06 5.95
N LEU A 324 -1.20 -24.22 7.26
CA LEU A 324 -2.13 -23.83 8.33
C LEU A 324 -2.05 -22.35 8.76
N THR A 325 -1.14 -21.52 8.26
CA THR A 325 -0.97 -20.14 8.77
C THR A 325 -0.91 -19.05 7.68
N LEU A 326 -1.36 -17.84 8.04
CA LEU A 326 -1.33 -16.65 7.19
C LEU A 326 0.12 -16.16 6.90
N PRO A 327 0.36 -15.40 5.80
CA PRO A 327 1.72 -15.01 5.37
C PRO A 327 2.53 -14.12 6.34
N ASN A 328 1.92 -13.63 7.43
CA ASN A 328 2.63 -12.94 8.52
C ASN A 328 3.44 -13.92 9.39
N VAL A 329 3.06 -15.21 9.42
CA VAL A 329 3.85 -16.25 10.08
C VAL A 329 5.02 -16.66 9.17
N LYS A 330 6.25 -16.58 9.69
CA LYS A 330 7.49 -16.98 9.00
C LYS A 330 8.12 -18.23 9.61
N ILE A 331 8.90 -18.92 8.80
CA ILE A 331 9.75 -20.05 9.21
C ILE A 331 11.20 -19.56 9.35
N LEU A 332 11.81 -19.83 10.50
CA LEU A 332 13.26 -19.78 10.68
C LEU A 332 13.81 -21.21 10.63
N PRO A 333 14.39 -21.67 9.51
CA PRO A 333 15.00 -23.01 9.45
C PRO A 333 16.26 -23.04 10.31
N VAL A 334 16.33 -24.02 11.21
CA VAL A 334 17.47 -24.28 12.10
C VAL A 334 17.98 -25.67 11.78
N LYS A 335 18.74 -25.76 10.67
CA LYS A 335 19.24 -27.02 10.11
C LYS A 335 20.33 -27.60 11.00
N PHE A 336 20.09 -28.79 11.56
CA PHE A 336 21.07 -29.48 12.43
C PHE A 336 21.21 -30.98 12.15
N MET A 337 20.29 -31.57 11.39
CA MET A 337 20.34 -32.94 10.87
C MET A 337 20.59 -32.94 9.35
N TYR A 338 21.25 -33.98 8.84
CA TYR A 338 21.50 -34.23 7.41
C TYR A 338 21.10 -35.67 7.06
N THR A 339 20.97 -35.95 5.76
CA THR A 339 20.80 -37.31 5.24
C THR A 339 22.02 -38.17 5.54
N ASP A 340 21.82 -39.31 6.21
CA ASP A 340 22.89 -40.21 6.62
C ASP A 340 23.64 -40.77 5.38
N PRO A 341 24.97 -40.55 5.26
CA PRO A 341 25.75 -41.00 4.10
C PRO A 341 25.84 -42.53 3.93
N GLU A 342 25.66 -43.30 5.01
CA GLU A 342 25.66 -44.76 5.00
C GLU A 342 24.24 -45.32 4.78
N ASN A 343 23.19 -44.59 5.20
CA ASN A 343 21.80 -44.93 4.90
C ASN A 343 20.95 -43.71 4.51
N PRO A 344 20.88 -43.34 3.21
CA PRO A 344 20.17 -42.14 2.75
C PRO A 344 18.64 -42.09 2.94
N GLN A 345 18.04 -43.05 3.66
CA GLN A 345 16.66 -43.01 4.12
C GLN A 345 16.51 -42.44 5.55
N LEU A 346 17.62 -42.28 6.27
CA LEU A 346 17.65 -41.75 7.64
C LEU A 346 18.22 -40.33 7.68
N ALA A 347 17.73 -39.55 8.64
CA ALA A 347 18.34 -38.30 9.05
C ALA A 347 19.17 -38.52 10.32
N THR A 348 20.32 -37.86 10.41
CA THR A 348 21.20 -37.92 11.59
C THR A 348 21.75 -36.53 11.94
N GLY A 349 21.83 -36.23 13.23
CA GLY A 349 22.47 -35.03 13.78
C GLY A 349 22.96 -35.29 15.20
N LYS A 350 23.79 -34.42 15.76
CA LYS A 350 24.25 -34.54 17.16
C LYS A 350 23.34 -33.74 18.10
N MET A 351 23.05 -34.28 19.28
CA MET A 351 22.22 -33.64 20.32
C MET A 351 22.78 -32.26 20.71
N SER A 352 24.09 -32.15 20.80
CA SER A 352 24.86 -30.91 20.93
C SER A 352 24.51 -29.82 19.89
N ASN A 353 24.29 -30.20 18.64
CA ASN A 353 23.92 -29.26 17.56
C ASN A 353 22.46 -28.81 17.69
N ALA A 354 21.57 -29.73 18.09
CA ALA A 354 20.18 -29.41 18.40
C ALA A 354 20.08 -28.42 19.57
N ILE A 355 20.86 -28.66 20.64
CA ILE A 355 20.95 -27.79 21.82
C ILE A 355 21.52 -26.42 21.45
N ALA A 356 22.57 -26.35 20.64
CA ALA A 356 23.09 -25.08 20.11
C ALA A 356 22.05 -24.35 19.25
N GLY A 357 21.25 -25.08 18.47
CA GLY A 357 20.11 -24.56 17.71
C GLY A 357 19.01 -23.97 18.59
N VAL A 358 18.63 -24.65 19.69
CA VAL A 358 17.68 -24.10 20.67
C VAL A 358 18.24 -22.82 21.29
N GLU A 359 19.50 -22.81 21.75
CA GLU A 359 20.09 -21.63 22.36
C GLU A 359 20.20 -20.44 21.38
N TYR A 360 20.52 -20.70 20.11
CA TYR A 360 20.46 -19.72 19.05
C TYR A 360 19.05 -19.13 18.87
N VAL A 361 18.00 -19.96 18.86
CA VAL A 361 16.61 -19.49 18.80
C VAL A 361 16.25 -18.63 20.02
N VAL A 362 16.68 -19.02 21.22
CA VAL A 362 16.49 -18.22 22.45
C VAL A 362 17.16 -16.86 22.34
N ASN A 363 18.40 -16.80 21.82
CA ASN A 363 19.11 -15.56 21.58
C ASN A 363 18.46 -14.68 20.50
N MET A 364 17.90 -15.29 19.44
CA MET A 364 17.25 -14.58 18.34
C MET A 364 15.80 -14.14 18.62
N ARG A 365 15.20 -14.56 19.75
CA ARG A 365 13.81 -14.23 20.15
C ARG A 365 13.40 -12.78 19.90
N LYS A 366 14.27 -11.82 20.25
CA LYS A 366 13.99 -10.38 20.15
C LYS A 366 14.33 -9.78 18.78
N LYS A 367 15.13 -10.49 17.97
CA LYS A 367 15.48 -10.10 16.59
C LYS A 367 14.37 -10.47 15.61
N TYR A 368 13.77 -11.66 15.79
CA TYR A 368 12.81 -12.25 14.86
C TYR A 368 11.41 -12.49 15.47
N ASN A 369 11.09 -12.03 16.68
CA ASN A 369 9.80 -12.28 17.33
C ASN A 369 9.36 -13.77 17.32
N ILE A 370 10.27 -14.67 17.71
CA ILE A 370 10.05 -16.12 17.63
C ILE A 370 9.09 -16.59 18.73
N ALA A 371 7.86 -16.98 18.38
CA ALA A 371 6.86 -17.45 19.34
C ALA A 371 7.01 -18.94 19.67
N VAL A 372 7.47 -19.75 18.70
CA VAL A 372 7.49 -21.22 18.81
C VAL A 372 8.78 -21.78 18.24
N MET A 373 9.27 -22.89 18.80
CA MET A 373 10.17 -23.82 18.13
C MET A 373 9.48 -25.17 17.97
N ASN A 374 9.48 -25.70 16.74
CA ASN A 374 9.06 -27.05 16.41
C ASN A 374 10.29 -27.98 16.43
N MET A 375 10.18 -29.10 17.13
CA MET A 375 11.26 -30.07 17.33
C MET A 375 10.71 -31.49 17.07
N SER A 376 10.70 -31.90 15.80
CA SER A 376 10.07 -33.14 15.33
C SER A 376 11.02 -34.35 15.34
N PHE A 377 11.94 -34.44 16.30
CA PHE A 377 13.02 -35.44 16.34
C PHE A 377 13.12 -36.18 17.69
N GLY A 378 13.65 -37.40 17.64
CA GLY A 378 14.02 -38.20 18.81
C GLY A 378 15.50 -38.06 19.20
N VAL A 379 15.87 -38.61 20.36
CA VAL A 379 17.23 -38.60 20.91
C VAL A 379 17.59 -39.98 21.45
N ASP A 380 18.71 -40.53 21.01
CA ASP A 380 19.24 -41.81 21.51
C ASP A 380 20.02 -41.62 22.83
N ASP A 381 19.31 -41.35 23.93
CA ASP A 381 19.91 -41.24 25.28
C ASP A 381 20.62 -42.56 25.68
N PRO A 382 21.97 -42.60 25.67
CA PRO A 382 22.73 -43.81 25.96
C PRO A 382 22.95 -44.00 27.46
N THR A 383 22.29 -43.21 28.31
CA THR A 383 22.40 -43.24 29.77
C THR A 383 21.09 -43.54 30.48
N ASN A 384 19.94 -43.39 29.81
CA ASN A 384 18.60 -43.34 30.41
C ASN A 384 18.53 -42.31 31.56
N LYS A 385 19.15 -41.13 31.38
CA LYS A 385 19.17 -40.02 32.35
C LYS A 385 18.40 -38.78 31.91
N LEU A 386 17.64 -38.83 30.82
CA LEU A 386 16.31 -38.22 30.72
C LEU A 386 16.16 -36.78 31.28
N ASN A 387 17.08 -35.85 30.96
CA ASN A 387 16.81 -34.41 31.08
C ASN A 387 17.71 -33.49 30.23
N ASP A 388 18.46 -33.99 29.25
CA ASP A 388 19.54 -33.23 28.58
C ASP A 388 19.11 -31.91 27.91
N PHE A 389 17.88 -31.82 27.38
CA PHE A 389 17.29 -30.57 26.82
C PHE A 389 16.58 -29.68 27.86
N SER A 390 16.49 -30.11 29.13
CA SER A 390 15.61 -29.48 30.12
C SER A 390 16.02 -28.07 30.50
N TYR A 391 17.31 -27.74 30.48
CA TYR A 391 17.76 -26.38 30.71
C TYR A 391 17.32 -25.48 29.56
N GLN A 392 17.55 -25.89 28.32
CA GLN A 392 17.33 -25.12 27.10
C GLN A 392 15.84 -24.83 26.89
N ILE A 393 14.99 -25.87 26.99
CA ILE A 393 13.53 -25.72 26.85
C ILE A 393 12.95 -24.87 27.99
N ASN A 394 13.43 -25.00 29.23
CA ASN A 394 12.98 -24.12 30.31
C ASN A 394 13.44 -22.67 30.12
N GLN A 395 14.63 -22.42 29.56
CA GLN A 395 15.12 -21.09 29.25
C GLN A 395 14.40 -20.47 28.04
N ALA A 396 14.04 -21.27 27.03
CA ALA A 396 13.19 -20.87 25.93
C ALA A 396 11.81 -20.43 26.43
N PHE A 397 11.18 -21.24 27.29
CA PHE A 397 9.93 -20.86 27.95
C PHE A 397 10.10 -19.56 28.77
N ASN A 398 11.20 -19.40 29.51
CA ASN A 398 11.49 -18.18 30.28
C ASN A 398 11.72 -16.93 29.41
N GLN A 399 11.98 -17.06 28.09
CA GLN A 399 12.07 -15.95 27.13
C GLN A 399 10.81 -15.76 26.28
N GLY A 400 9.71 -16.47 26.56
CA GLY A 400 8.49 -16.35 25.78
C GLY A 400 8.51 -17.12 24.46
N ILE A 401 9.02 -18.36 24.47
CA ILE A 401 9.00 -19.30 23.33
C ILE A 401 8.41 -20.63 23.78
N PHE A 402 7.45 -21.15 23.03
CA PHE A 402 6.94 -22.51 23.21
C PHE A 402 7.85 -23.53 22.52
N SER A 403 8.17 -24.64 23.20
CA SER A 403 8.88 -25.77 22.60
C SER A 403 7.87 -26.87 22.30
N VAL A 404 7.47 -27.03 21.05
CA VAL A 404 6.51 -28.05 20.60
C VAL A 404 7.28 -29.24 20.09
N VAL A 405 7.04 -30.41 20.68
CA VAL A 405 7.87 -31.61 20.48
C VAL A 405 7.03 -32.80 20.05
N ALA A 406 7.57 -33.61 19.14
CA ALA A 406 6.96 -34.88 18.77
C ALA A 406 7.05 -35.89 19.94
N ALA A 407 5.99 -36.66 20.19
CA ALA A 407 6.01 -37.71 21.21
C ALA A 407 6.91 -38.92 20.85
N GLY A 408 7.13 -39.16 19.56
CA GLY A 408 7.84 -40.31 19.00
C GLY A 408 6.93 -41.42 18.49
N ASN A 409 7.47 -42.36 17.71
CA ASN A 409 6.75 -43.27 16.82
C ASN A 409 7.01 -44.76 17.13
N ASN A 410 7.38 -45.11 18.37
CA ASN A 410 7.79 -46.48 18.75
C ASN A 410 6.78 -47.25 19.63
N ARG A 411 5.59 -46.72 19.88
CA ARG A 411 4.59 -47.25 20.84
C ARG A 411 5.16 -47.48 22.25
N GLN A 412 5.96 -46.53 22.72
CA GLN A 412 6.59 -46.53 24.04
C GLN A 412 6.08 -45.38 24.92
N ASN A 413 6.52 -45.36 26.19
CA ASN A 413 6.12 -44.34 27.14
C ASN A 413 6.97 -43.08 26.96
N VAL A 414 6.37 -41.91 26.72
CA VAL A 414 7.10 -40.65 26.49
C VAL A 414 7.99 -40.23 27.66
N ALA A 415 7.78 -40.74 28.87
CA ALA A 415 8.69 -40.53 29.99
C ALA A 415 10.14 -40.99 29.70
N THR A 416 10.34 -41.93 28.77
CA THR A 416 11.66 -42.40 28.32
C THR A 416 12.13 -41.82 26.98
N TYR A 417 11.45 -40.79 26.44
CA TYR A 417 11.81 -40.15 25.17
C TYR A 417 12.19 -38.69 25.39
N ALA A 418 13.35 -38.26 24.90
CA ALA A 418 13.73 -36.85 24.86
C ALA A 418 13.59 -36.31 23.42
N PRO A 419 13.16 -35.06 23.21
CA PRO A 419 12.77 -34.06 24.23
C PRO A 419 11.33 -34.22 24.79
N ALA A 420 10.57 -35.24 24.38
CA ALA A 420 9.16 -35.48 24.78
C ALA A 420 8.89 -35.58 26.30
N ASN A 421 9.90 -35.89 27.11
CA ASN A 421 9.82 -35.99 28.57
C ASN A 421 10.11 -34.66 29.31
N VAL A 422 10.48 -33.60 28.59
CA VAL A 422 10.95 -32.36 29.20
C VAL A 422 9.79 -31.52 29.71
N ASN A 423 9.79 -31.22 31.02
CA ASN A 423 8.81 -30.31 31.61
C ASN A 423 8.87 -28.91 30.95
N ARG A 424 7.69 -28.41 30.52
CA ARG A 424 7.44 -27.23 29.68
C ARG A 424 7.74 -27.36 28.18
N ALA A 425 8.12 -28.54 27.70
CA ALA A 425 7.76 -28.88 26.31
C ALA A 425 6.22 -29.00 26.22
N ILE A 426 5.68 -28.85 25.01
CA ILE A 426 4.31 -29.22 24.66
C ILE A 426 4.44 -30.50 23.83
N THR A 427 4.24 -31.65 24.47
CA THR A 427 4.46 -32.96 23.84
C THR A 427 3.22 -33.44 23.11
N VAL A 428 3.36 -33.71 21.81
CA VAL A 428 2.24 -33.94 20.88
C VAL A 428 2.17 -35.39 20.42
N SER A 429 1.06 -36.07 20.74
CA SER A 429 0.73 -37.40 20.17
C SER A 429 -0.01 -37.30 18.84
N ALA A 430 0.01 -38.37 18.04
CA ALA A 430 -0.57 -38.36 16.70
C ALA A 430 -2.00 -38.92 16.64
N LEU A 431 -2.84 -38.25 15.86
CA LEU A 431 -4.18 -38.67 15.46
C LEU A 431 -4.21 -39.14 14.00
N LYS A 432 -5.07 -40.13 13.74
CA LYS A 432 -5.57 -40.51 12.42
C LYS A 432 -7.07 -40.23 12.30
N LEU A 433 -7.56 -40.26 11.07
CA LEU A 433 -9.00 -40.39 10.80
C LEU A 433 -9.34 -41.85 10.51
N ASP A 434 -10.22 -42.43 11.31
CA ASP A 434 -10.87 -43.71 11.03
C ASP A 434 -12.37 -43.45 10.88
N ALA A 435 -12.96 -43.83 9.74
CA ALA A 435 -14.36 -43.52 9.37
C ALA A 435 -14.80 -42.04 9.60
N ASN A 436 -13.89 -41.08 9.47
CA ASN A 436 -14.00 -39.64 9.79
C ASN A 436 -13.99 -39.25 11.29
N GLU A 437 -13.89 -40.21 12.22
CA GLU A 437 -13.66 -39.97 13.65
C GLU A 437 -12.17 -39.73 13.94
N LEU A 438 -11.88 -38.92 14.96
CA LEU A 438 -10.51 -38.62 15.41
C LEU A 438 -10.05 -39.72 16.38
N VAL A 439 -9.01 -40.47 16.01
CA VAL A 439 -8.53 -41.62 16.79
C VAL A 439 -7.02 -41.52 16.97
N PHE A 440 -6.53 -41.71 18.19
CA PHE A 440 -5.11 -41.83 18.51
C PHE A 440 -4.46 -42.95 17.68
N ASP A 441 -3.34 -42.67 17.01
CA ASP A 441 -2.73 -43.67 16.13
C ASP A 441 -1.93 -44.72 16.91
N ASN A 442 -2.67 -45.73 17.35
CA ASN A 442 -2.19 -46.87 18.10
C ASN A 442 -1.26 -47.83 17.32
N SER A 443 -0.86 -47.50 16.09
CA SER A 443 0.14 -48.23 15.31
C SER A 443 1.58 -47.78 15.60
N TYR A 444 1.86 -46.48 15.67
CA TYR A 444 3.19 -45.92 15.96
C TYR A 444 3.27 -44.98 17.18
N SER A 445 2.28 -44.11 17.44
CA SER A 445 2.45 -42.98 18.38
C SER A 445 2.82 -43.40 19.80
N ASN A 446 3.86 -42.79 20.38
CA ASN A 446 4.15 -42.92 21.81
C ASN A 446 3.01 -42.33 22.67
N PHE A 447 2.99 -42.70 23.96
CA PHE A 447 1.91 -42.43 24.91
C PHE A 447 2.44 -42.18 26.33
N GLY A 448 1.60 -41.72 27.25
CA GLY A 448 1.91 -41.59 28.68
C GLY A 448 1.49 -40.23 29.25
N ASN A 449 1.61 -40.07 30.58
CA ASN A 449 1.18 -38.86 31.29
C ASN A 449 1.94 -37.57 30.87
N GLY A 450 3.02 -37.71 30.11
CA GLY A 450 3.79 -36.61 29.51
C GLY A 450 3.30 -36.16 28.14
N ILE A 451 2.29 -36.78 27.53
CA ILE A 451 1.56 -36.18 26.40
C ILE A 451 0.78 -34.98 26.93
N ASP A 452 0.82 -33.82 26.29
CA ASP A 452 0.03 -32.65 26.69
C ASP A 452 -1.18 -32.41 25.81
N VAL A 453 -1.04 -32.64 24.50
CA VAL A 453 -2.13 -32.56 23.51
C VAL A 453 -1.92 -33.60 22.41
N CYS A 454 -2.96 -33.86 21.63
CA CYS A 454 -2.89 -34.68 20.42
C CYS A 454 -3.17 -33.81 19.18
N ALA A 455 -2.61 -34.20 18.03
CA ALA A 455 -2.82 -33.48 16.78
C ALA A 455 -2.75 -34.41 15.54
N PRO A 456 -3.29 -33.98 14.39
CA PRO A 456 -3.25 -34.74 13.13
C PRO A 456 -1.83 -35.14 12.73
N GLY A 457 -1.54 -36.44 12.72
CA GLY A 457 -0.20 -36.97 12.43
C GLY A 457 -0.15 -38.09 11.37
N THR A 458 -1.27 -38.73 11.05
CA THR A 458 -1.33 -39.81 10.04
C THR A 458 -1.87 -39.33 8.70
N LYS A 459 -1.17 -39.69 7.61
CA LYS A 459 -1.46 -39.33 6.21
C LYS A 459 -1.68 -37.83 6.02
N ILE A 460 -0.65 -37.07 6.37
CA ILE A 460 -0.66 -35.61 6.29
C ILE A 460 -0.09 -35.17 4.94
N ILE A 461 -0.93 -34.61 4.08
CA ILE A 461 -0.48 -33.99 2.83
C ILE A 461 0.24 -32.67 3.17
N CYS A 462 1.47 -32.53 2.67
CA CYS A 462 2.42 -31.48 3.05
C CYS A 462 3.39 -31.15 1.90
N ALA A 463 4.22 -30.12 2.07
CA ALA A 463 5.21 -29.66 1.08
C ALA A 463 6.41 -30.62 1.02
N ASP A 464 6.84 -30.99 -0.18
CA ASP A 464 7.90 -31.98 -0.45
C ASP A 464 9.14 -31.32 -1.08
N ILE A 465 10.32 -31.89 -0.81
CA ILE A 465 11.65 -31.45 -1.31
C ILE A 465 11.79 -31.52 -2.85
N THR A 466 10.81 -32.08 -3.56
CA THR A 466 10.71 -32.05 -5.03
C THR A 466 10.14 -30.73 -5.60
N GLY A 467 9.80 -29.75 -4.75
CA GLY A 467 9.20 -28.47 -5.17
C GLY A 467 7.69 -28.54 -5.45
N ASP A 468 7.04 -29.66 -5.13
CA ASP A 468 5.59 -29.89 -5.17
C ASP A 468 5.13 -30.49 -3.82
N PHE A 469 3.90 -30.97 -3.73
CA PHE A 469 3.34 -31.55 -2.51
C PHE A 469 3.30 -33.09 -2.55
N THR A 470 3.29 -33.70 -1.37
CA THR A 470 2.89 -35.10 -1.23
C THR A 470 1.42 -35.28 -1.66
N ASN A 471 0.98 -36.53 -1.80
CA ASN A 471 -0.38 -36.89 -2.25
C ASN A 471 -0.92 -38.10 -1.47
N SER A 472 -2.13 -38.54 -1.78
CA SER A 472 -2.82 -39.63 -1.07
C SER A 472 -2.09 -40.98 -1.05
N GLU A 473 -1.15 -41.23 -1.97
CA GLU A 473 -0.37 -42.46 -2.05
C GLU A 473 0.96 -42.39 -1.28
N ASN A 474 1.54 -41.20 -1.06
CA ASN A 474 2.82 -41.00 -0.37
C ASN A 474 2.77 -40.04 0.84
N ALA A 475 1.60 -39.61 1.31
CA ALA A 475 1.46 -38.73 2.46
C ALA A 475 2.08 -39.35 3.73
N PRO A 476 3.07 -38.70 4.37
CA PRO A 476 3.77 -39.25 5.53
C PRO A 476 2.88 -39.38 6.76
N SER A 477 3.34 -40.19 7.72
CA SER A 477 2.66 -40.46 8.99
C SER A 477 3.65 -40.54 10.15
N GLY A 478 3.42 -39.76 11.20
CA GLY A 478 4.31 -39.63 12.34
C GLY A 478 3.88 -38.53 13.33
N THR A 479 4.32 -38.65 14.58
CA THR A 479 4.17 -37.56 15.58
C THR A 479 4.98 -36.32 15.21
N SER A 480 5.98 -36.49 14.34
CA SER A 480 6.69 -35.43 13.62
C SER A 480 5.78 -34.50 12.83
N LEU A 481 4.67 -35.00 12.25
CA LEU A 481 3.69 -34.19 11.54
C LEU A 481 2.59 -33.65 12.47
N ALA A 482 2.40 -34.28 13.63
CA ALA A 482 1.47 -33.81 14.66
C ALA A 482 1.99 -32.53 15.37
N ALA A 483 3.27 -32.48 15.73
CA ALA A 483 3.91 -31.31 16.34
C ALA A 483 3.69 -29.98 15.56
N PRO A 484 3.95 -29.88 14.24
CA PRO A 484 3.81 -28.63 13.49
C PRO A 484 2.37 -28.11 13.39
N HIS A 485 1.35 -28.97 13.55
CA HIS A 485 -0.04 -28.51 13.70
C HIS A 485 -0.25 -27.68 14.97
N VAL A 486 0.37 -28.09 16.08
CA VAL A 486 0.31 -27.36 17.36
C VAL A 486 1.19 -26.11 17.33
N ALA A 487 2.32 -26.15 16.61
CA ALA A 487 3.13 -24.95 16.37
C ALA A 487 2.37 -23.90 15.52
N ALA A 488 1.65 -24.34 14.47
CA ALA A 488 0.76 -23.49 13.67
C ALA A 488 -0.39 -22.90 14.51
N TYR A 489 -1.02 -23.71 15.36
CA TYR A 489 -2.08 -23.29 16.27
C TYR A 489 -1.64 -22.13 17.19
N ILE A 490 -0.46 -22.26 17.82
CA ILE A 490 0.09 -21.20 18.68
C ILE A 490 0.40 -19.94 17.86
N ALA A 491 1.00 -20.07 16.68
CA ALA A 491 1.31 -18.94 15.81
C ALA A 491 0.07 -18.20 15.28
N LEU A 492 -1.07 -18.90 15.15
CA LEU A 492 -2.37 -18.27 14.86
C LEU A 492 -2.91 -17.46 16.04
N LEU A 493 -2.86 -17.99 17.26
CA LEU A 493 -3.28 -17.23 18.46
C LEU A 493 -2.42 -15.97 18.67
N GLU A 494 -1.10 -16.07 18.49
CA GLU A 494 -0.16 -14.93 18.52
C GLU A 494 -0.38 -13.93 17.35
N SER A 495 -1.14 -14.31 16.32
CA SER A 495 -1.53 -13.42 15.20
C SER A 495 -2.83 -12.63 15.47
N ASP A 496 -3.56 -12.90 16.56
CA ASP A 496 -4.79 -12.18 16.90
C ASP A 496 -4.50 -10.79 17.50
N GLN A 497 -4.86 -9.73 16.76
CA GLN A 497 -4.71 -8.34 17.21
C GLN A 497 -5.88 -7.84 18.08
N LEU A 498 -7.02 -8.55 18.16
CA LEU A 498 -8.15 -8.20 19.03
C LEU A 498 -8.07 -8.89 20.39
N HIS A 499 -7.63 -10.14 20.43
CA HIS A 499 -7.40 -10.88 21.67
C HIS A 499 -5.90 -11.06 21.91
N THR A 500 -5.31 -10.16 22.72
CA THR A 500 -3.91 -10.33 23.15
C THR A 500 -3.81 -11.45 24.19
N TYR A 501 -3.61 -12.68 23.73
CA TYR A 501 -3.24 -13.81 24.58
C TYR A 501 -1.84 -13.57 25.16
N SER A 502 -1.64 -13.76 26.46
CA SER A 502 -0.29 -13.86 27.02
C SER A 502 0.25 -15.28 26.85
N GLN A 503 1.58 -15.43 26.94
CA GLN A 503 2.22 -16.76 26.98
C GLN A 503 1.61 -17.67 28.06
N ASN A 504 1.21 -17.13 29.21
CA ASN A 504 0.56 -17.92 30.24
C ASN A 504 -0.83 -18.40 29.79
N ASP A 505 -1.58 -17.58 29.08
CA ASP A 505 -2.94 -17.94 28.62
C ASP A 505 -2.87 -19.04 27.57
N ILE A 506 -1.97 -18.94 26.59
CA ILE A 506 -1.71 -20.00 25.60
C ILE A 506 -1.19 -21.27 26.31
N TYR A 507 -0.31 -21.14 27.31
CA TYR A 507 0.16 -22.30 28.07
C TYR A 507 -0.98 -22.99 28.84
N GLN A 508 -1.87 -22.24 29.50
CA GLN A 508 -3.04 -22.82 30.17
C GLN A 508 -4.04 -23.42 29.17
N ILE A 509 -4.25 -22.77 28.01
CA ILE A 509 -5.10 -23.28 26.91
C ILE A 509 -4.70 -24.70 26.47
N LEU A 510 -3.40 -25.01 26.49
CA LEU A 510 -2.85 -26.32 26.11
C LEU A 510 -2.63 -27.28 27.30
N THR A 511 -2.60 -26.78 28.55
CA THR A 511 -2.25 -27.60 29.74
C THR A 511 -3.38 -27.84 30.74
N ASP A 512 -4.51 -27.12 30.66
CA ASP A 512 -5.73 -27.41 31.42
C ASP A 512 -6.69 -28.29 30.59
N SER A 513 -7.04 -29.48 31.10
CA SER A 513 -8.02 -30.38 30.46
C SER A 513 -9.47 -29.88 30.52
N ASN A 514 -9.73 -28.73 31.14
CA ASN A 514 -11.02 -28.02 31.11
C ASN A 514 -11.04 -26.88 30.08
N SER A 515 -9.94 -26.68 29.33
CA SER A 515 -9.80 -25.64 28.32
C SER A 515 -10.85 -25.81 27.21
N PRO A 516 -11.75 -24.83 26.98
CA PRO A 516 -12.75 -24.92 25.91
C PRO A 516 -12.13 -24.78 24.51
N TYR A 517 -10.83 -24.49 24.43
CA TYR A 517 -10.04 -24.42 23.21
C TYR A 517 -9.43 -25.78 22.82
N LEU A 518 -9.71 -26.84 23.58
CA LEU A 518 -9.36 -28.21 23.26
C LEU A 518 -10.64 -29.03 23.00
N GLN A 519 -10.62 -29.88 21.98
CA GLN A 519 -11.60 -30.94 21.82
C GLN A 519 -11.19 -32.11 22.72
N GLU A 520 -11.99 -32.38 23.76
CA GLU A 520 -11.86 -33.57 24.59
C GLU A 520 -12.03 -34.84 23.73
N LEU A 521 -11.09 -35.78 23.87
CA LEU A 521 -11.01 -37.05 23.15
C LEU A 521 -10.48 -38.11 24.11
N GLY A 522 -10.91 -39.37 23.96
CA GLY A 522 -10.49 -40.46 24.84
C GLY A 522 -11.29 -40.53 26.14
N LEU A 523 -10.62 -40.36 27.27
CA LEU A 523 -11.24 -40.30 28.60
C LEU A 523 -11.62 -38.85 28.99
N ILE A 524 -12.38 -38.69 30.08
CA ILE A 524 -12.72 -37.37 30.61
C ILE A 524 -11.52 -36.78 31.35
N GLY A 525 -11.10 -35.58 30.96
CA GLY A 525 -9.88 -34.93 31.44
C GLY A 525 -8.58 -35.56 30.91
N LYS A 526 -7.42 -35.10 31.40
CA LYS A 526 -6.10 -35.49 30.86
C LYS A 526 -5.87 -37.02 30.87
N ASP A 527 -5.63 -37.61 29.70
CA ASP A 527 -5.27 -39.02 29.55
C ASP A 527 -3.90 -39.25 28.88
N SER A 528 -3.50 -40.53 28.76
CA SER A 528 -2.18 -40.93 28.28
C SER A 528 -2.04 -41.02 26.75
N GLU A 529 -3.13 -40.95 26.00
CA GLU A 529 -3.14 -41.11 24.53
C GLU A 529 -3.44 -39.77 23.84
N TYR A 530 -4.43 -39.02 24.34
CA TYR A 530 -4.90 -37.75 23.78
C TYR A 530 -4.36 -36.51 24.52
N GLY A 531 -3.68 -36.70 25.66
CA GLY A 531 -3.28 -35.60 26.53
C GLY A 531 -4.51 -34.89 27.09
N ASN A 532 -4.55 -33.56 26.99
CA ASN A 532 -5.71 -32.73 27.32
C ASN A 532 -6.75 -32.64 26.18
N GLY A 533 -6.53 -33.30 25.03
CA GLY A 533 -7.36 -33.22 23.84
C GLY A 533 -6.65 -32.61 22.62
N MET A 534 -7.40 -32.34 21.56
CA MET A 534 -6.89 -31.75 20.31
C MET A 534 -7.14 -30.24 20.27
N PRO A 535 -6.15 -29.38 19.97
CA PRO A 535 -6.38 -27.93 19.89
C PRO A 535 -7.35 -27.52 18.77
N ILE A 536 -8.33 -26.69 19.11
CA ILE A 536 -9.37 -26.18 18.21
C ILE A 536 -9.49 -24.65 18.29
N LEU A 537 -9.66 -24.01 17.13
CA LEU A 537 -9.77 -22.55 16.98
C LEU A 537 -11.22 -22.08 16.84
N THR A 538 -12.18 -23.00 16.70
CA THR A 538 -13.62 -22.68 16.63
C THR A 538 -14.15 -22.00 17.90
N THR A 539 -13.54 -22.26 19.05
CA THR A 539 -13.79 -21.54 20.30
C THR A 539 -13.15 -20.14 20.32
N ALA A 540 -12.02 -19.97 19.62
CA ALA A 540 -11.35 -18.68 19.49
C ALA A 540 -12.05 -17.75 18.48
N THR A 541 -12.75 -18.29 17.48
CA THR A 541 -13.58 -17.49 16.57
C THR A 541 -14.83 -16.93 17.27
N PRO A 542 -15.03 -15.61 17.32
CA PRO A 542 -16.29 -15.04 17.79
C PRO A 542 -17.45 -15.41 16.86
N ASN A 543 -18.69 -15.44 17.37
CA ASN A 543 -19.87 -15.52 16.52
C ASN A 543 -20.17 -14.15 15.88
N TYR A 544 -19.48 -13.82 14.79
CA TYR A 544 -19.66 -12.58 14.03
C TYR A 544 -20.24 -12.83 12.61
N VAL A 545 -20.59 -11.73 11.95
CA VAL A 545 -21.07 -11.59 10.57
C VAL A 545 -20.55 -10.26 10.02
N THR A 546 -20.38 -10.16 8.70
CA THR A 546 -19.73 -9.00 8.05
C THR A 546 -20.67 -8.30 7.06
N LEU A 547 -20.68 -6.98 7.06
CA LEU A 547 -21.28 -6.17 6.01
C LEU A 547 -20.17 -5.47 5.22
N ASP A 548 -20.07 -5.72 3.91
CA ASP A 548 -19.23 -4.93 2.99
C ASP A 548 -20.10 -3.86 2.32
N ILE A 549 -19.99 -2.60 2.74
CA ILE A 549 -20.94 -1.54 2.41
C ILE A 549 -20.31 -0.50 1.47
N LYS A 550 -20.92 -0.30 0.31
CA LYS A 550 -20.46 0.61 -0.75
C LYS A 550 -21.54 1.64 -1.08
N ALA A 551 -21.09 2.83 -1.48
CA ALA A 551 -21.93 3.97 -1.83
C ALA A 551 -21.52 4.51 -3.22
N GLY A 552 -22.49 4.88 -4.05
CA GLY A 552 -22.26 5.60 -5.30
C GLY A 552 -21.98 7.09 -5.11
N ASP A 553 -21.44 7.74 -6.14
CA ASP A 553 -20.80 9.08 -6.11
C ASP A 553 -21.70 10.30 -5.76
N LEU A 554 -22.98 10.10 -5.40
CA LEU A 554 -23.97 11.18 -5.16
C LEU A 554 -24.67 11.06 -3.79
N GLY A 555 -23.98 10.48 -2.81
CA GLY A 555 -24.45 10.39 -1.44
C GLY A 555 -23.50 9.63 -0.51
N GLN A 556 -23.91 9.51 0.75
CA GLN A 556 -23.15 8.86 1.81
C GLN A 556 -23.99 7.78 2.49
N VAL A 557 -23.31 6.72 2.94
CA VAL A 557 -23.91 5.62 3.71
C VAL A 557 -23.16 5.52 5.04
N ALA A 558 -23.89 5.35 6.14
CA ALA A 558 -23.33 5.20 7.47
C ALA A 558 -23.83 3.92 8.15
N PRO A 559 -22.95 3.02 8.63
CA PRO A 559 -21.51 2.97 8.36
C PRO A 559 -21.18 2.59 6.91
N LEU A 560 -19.93 2.85 6.49
CA LEU A 560 -19.38 2.53 5.17
C LEU A 560 -18.26 1.49 5.29
N GLY A 561 -17.94 0.78 4.21
CA GLY A 561 -16.83 -0.15 4.13
C GLY A 561 -17.10 -1.50 4.80
N TYR A 562 -16.02 -2.21 5.13
CA TYR A 562 -16.07 -3.53 5.74
C TYR A 562 -16.32 -3.44 7.26
N ASN A 563 -17.41 -4.02 7.75
CA ASN A 563 -17.85 -3.87 9.14
C ASN A 563 -18.21 -5.24 9.77
N LEU A 564 -17.73 -5.51 10.99
CA LEU A 564 -18.07 -6.71 11.77
C LEU A 564 -19.19 -6.42 12.77
N TYR A 565 -20.12 -7.37 12.91
CA TYR A 565 -21.20 -7.35 13.90
C TYR A 565 -21.33 -8.72 14.58
N ALA A 566 -21.81 -8.75 15.82
CA ALA A 566 -22.17 -10.01 16.47
C ALA A 566 -23.36 -10.67 15.73
N LYS A 567 -23.31 -11.99 15.54
CA LYS A 567 -24.34 -12.75 14.83
C LYS A 567 -25.68 -12.66 15.58
N GLY A 568 -26.73 -12.27 14.87
CA GLY A 568 -28.05 -11.96 15.42
C GLY A 568 -28.26 -10.49 15.83
N SER A 569 -27.28 -9.60 15.63
CA SER A 569 -27.47 -8.15 15.83
C SER A 569 -28.53 -7.59 14.89
N SER A 570 -29.29 -6.60 15.34
CA SER A 570 -30.03 -5.71 14.43
C SER A 570 -29.14 -4.53 14.05
N VAL A 571 -28.99 -4.25 12.76
CA VAL A 571 -28.10 -3.22 12.22
C VAL A 571 -28.90 -2.27 11.32
N THR A 572 -28.81 -0.97 11.58
CA THR A 572 -29.38 0.07 10.71
C THR A 572 -28.24 0.70 9.90
N LEU A 573 -28.44 0.80 8.59
CA LEU A 573 -27.66 1.63 7.69
C LEU A 573 -28.45 2.93 7.44
N GLU A 574 -27.82 4.09 7.60
CA GLU A 574 -28.40 5.40 7.30
C GLU A 574 -27.88 5.91 5.95
N PHE A 575 -28.74 6.55 5.16
CA PHE A 575 -28.43 7.03 3.81
C PHE A 575 -28.66 8.54 3.72
N THR A 576 -27.62 9.27 3.33
CA THR A 576 -27.65 10.73 3.14
C THR A 576 -27.29 11.04 1.69
N PRO A 577 -28.27 11.17 0.78
CA PRO A 577 -28.04 11.68 -0.57
C PRO A 577 -27.50 13.11 -0.55
N ASP A 578 -26.75 13.49 -1.60
CA ASP A 578 -26.35 14.88 -1.82
C ASP A 578 -27.55 15.78 -2.22
N GLU A 579 -27.31 17.10 -2.29
CA GLU A 579 -28.30 18.07 -2.77
C GLU A 579 -28.80 17.70 -4.20
N ASP A 580 -30.10 17.84 -4.43
CA ASP A 580 -30.82 17.42 -5.64
C ASP A 580 -30.75 15.89 -5.96
N CYS A 581 -30.29 15.04 -5.03
CA CYS A 581 -30.11 13.60 -5.24
C CYS A 581 -31.01 12.72 -4.34
N TYR A 582 -31.08 11.41 -4.65
CA TYR A 582 -31.86 10.42 -3.89
C TYR A 582 -31.27 9.00 -4.05
N VAL A 583 -31.52 8.11 -3.07
CA VAL A 583 -31.18 6.67 -3.21
C VAL A 583 -32.03 6.06 -4.33
N SER A 584 -31.40 5.58 -5.40
CA SER A 584 -32.08 5.00 -6.56
C SER A 584 -32.35 3.51 -6.40
N ALA A 585 -31.34 2.78 -5.93
CA ALA A 585 -31.39 1.35 -5.67
C ALA A 585 -30.55 1.01 -4.43
N ILE A 586 -30.91 -0.12 -3.80
CA ILE A 586 -30.10 -0.78 -2.78
C ILE A 586 -30.00 -2.23 -3.21
N HIS A 587 -28.78 -2.73 -3.40
CA HIS A 587 -28.50 -4.12 -3.73
C HIS A 587 -27.93 -4.83 -2.50
N ILE A 588 -28.47 -6.01 -2.18
CA ILE A 588 -27.94 -6.90 -1.12
C ILE A 588 -27.55 -8.22 -1.79
N ASP A 589 -26.26 -8.56 -1.73
CA ASP A 589 -25.65 -9.67 -2.47
C ASP A 589 -25.97 -9.64 -3.97
N GLY A 590 -26.00 -8.43 -4.56
CA GLY A 590 -26.39 -8.18 -5.95
C GLY A 590 -27.89 -8.19 -6.24
N ASN A 591 -28.74 -8.50 -5.25
CA ASN A 591 -30.20 -8.55 -5.42
C ASN A 591 -30.84 -7.21 -5.04
N LEU A 592 -31.65 -6.64 -5.94
CA LEU A 592 -32.34 -5.38 -5.71
C LEU A 592 -33.38 -5.48 -4.59
N VAL A 593 -33.24 -4.66 -3.55
CA VAL A 593 -34.23 -4.48 -2.48
C VAL A 593 -35.47 -3.80 -3.06
N THR A 594 -36.64 -4.42 -2.85
CA THR A 594 -37.92 -3.90 -3.33
C THR A 594 -38.29 -2.60 -2.60
N ASN A 595 -38.74 -1.61 -3.37
CA ASN A 595 -39.06 -0.25 -2.90
C ASN A 595 -37.88 0.52 -2.26
N SER A 596 -36.62 0.18 -2.61
CA SER A 596 -35.41 0.88 -2.18
C SER A 596 -35.35 2.37 -2.56
N LYS A 597 -36.01 2.75 -3.66
CA LYS A 597 -36.02 4.12 -4.18
C LYS A 597 -36.53 5.14 -3.15
N GLY A 598 -35.67 6.08 -2.77
CA GLY A 598 -35.98 7.15 -1.82
C GLY A 598 -35.94 6.72 -0.34
N MET A 599 -35.46 5.52 -0.01
CA MET A 599 -35.22 5.15 1.39
C MET A 599 -34.09 5.98 1.99
N THR A 600 -34.26 6.43 3.24
CA THR A 600 -33.24 7.17 4.01
C THR A 600 -32.49 6.28 5.01
N GLN A 601 -32.92 5.03 5.18
CA GLN A 601 -32.27 4.01 6.01
C GLN A 601 -32.71 2.61 5.55
N TYR A 602 -31.88 1.60 5.78
CA TYR A 602 -32.25 0.18 5.69
C TYR A 602 -31.88 -0.51 7.01
N LYS A 603 -32.72 -1.43 7.49
CA LYS A 603 -32.47 -2.14 8.75
C LYS A 603 -32.51 -3.65 8.56
N PHE A 604 -31.40 -4.30 8.89
CA PHE A 604 -31.35 -5.74 9.15
C PHE A 604 -31.88 -5.99 10.56
N GLU A 605 -32.92 -6.82 10.68
CA GLU A 605 -33.37 -7.37 11.97
C GLU A 605 -32.81 -8.80 12.09
N ASN A 606 -32.04 -9.08 13.14
CA ASN A 606 -31.38 -10.38 13.36
C ASN A 606 -30.48 -10.82 12.18
N LEU A 607 -29.36 -10.11 11.99
CA LEU A 607 -28.34 -10.38 10.97
C LEU A 607 -27.60 -11.71 11.25
N THR A 608 -27.96 -12.78 10.55
CA THR A 608 -27.42 -14.15 10.77
C THR A 608 -26.36 -14.59 9.75
N THR A 609 -26.19 -13.82 8.67
CA THR A 609 -25.27 -14.06 7.55
C THR A 609 -24.47 -12.79 7.23
N SER A 610 -23.29 -12.95 6.63
CA SER A 610 -22.57 -11.84 6.00
C SER A 610 -23.24 -11.42 4.69
N HIS A 611 -23.16 -10.14 4.33
CA HIS A 611 -23.73 -9.58 3.10
C HIS A 611 -22.82 -8.53 2.47
N THR A 612 -22.92 -8.36 1.15
CA THR A 612 -22.42 -7.18 0.42
C THR A 612 -23.59 -6.24 0.15
N ILE A 613 -23.43 -4.93 0.42
CA ILE A 613 -24.46 -3.91 0.21
C ILE A 613 -23.90 -2.82 -0.70
N GLU A 614 -24.61 -2.54 -1.78
CA GLU A 614 -24.27 -1.48 -2.73
C GLU A 614 -25.46 -0.52 -2.83
N VAL A 615 -25.24 0.74 -2.46
CA VAL A 615 -26.27 1.79 -2.44
C VAL A 615 -26.02 2.77 -3.57
N ASP A 616 -26.93 2.77 -4.54
CA ASP A 616 -26.88 3.63 -5.72
C ASP A 616 -27.62 4.94 -5.44
N PHE A 617 -27.09 6.04 -5.98
CA PHE A 617 -27.68 7.38 -5.86
C PHE A 617 -27.88 7.98 -7.26
N GLU A 618 -29.00 8.69 -7.45
CA GLU A 618 -29.36 9.37 -8.71
C GLU A 618 -29.75 10.84 -8.47
N SER A 619 -29.57 11.68 -9.48
CA SER A 619 -29.98 13.09 -9.46
C SER A 619 -31.43 13.23 -9.92
N ASN A 620 -32.28 13.86 -9.10
CA ASN A 620 -33.62 14.32 -9.49
C ASN A 620 -33.69 15.81 -9.86
N GLY A 621 -32.54 16.48 -9.89
CA GLY A 621 -32.39 17.83 -10.42
C GLY A 621 -32.69 17.95 -11.92
N TYR A 622 -33.14 19.12 -12.35
CA TYR A 622 -33.23 19.56 -13.73
C TYR A 622 -32.82 21.04 -13.85
N THR A 623 -32.34 21.43 -15.04
CA THR A 623 -31.85 22.80 -15.29
C THR A 623 -32.86 23.58 -16.11
N VAL A 624 -33.02 24.87 -15.82
CA VAL A 624 -33.82 25.81 -16.62
C VAL A 624 -32.92 26.94 -17.10
N LYS A 625 -32.90 27.18 -18.41
CA LYS A 625 -32.12 28.25 -19.04
C LYS A 625 -33.05 29.29 -19.66
N TYR A 626 -32.76 30.56 -19.38
CA TYR A 626 -33.51 31.71 -19.90
C TYR A 626 -32.67 32.40 -20.98
N TYR A 627 -33.21 32.48 -22.20
CA TYR A 627 -32.52 33.02 -23.38
C TYR A 627 -33.23 34.25 -23.94
N LEU A 628 -32.55 35.40 -24.01
CA LEU A 628 -33.11 36.63 -24.58
C LEU A 628 -32.67 36.79 -26.05
N GLU A 629 -33.61 37.13 -26.93
CA GLU A 629 -33.35 37.46 -28.33
C GLU A 629 -32.47 38.71 -28.43
N ASP A 630 -31.38 38.66 -29.20
CA ASP A 630 -30.46 39.79 -29.36
C ASP A 630 -31.03 40.87 -30.31
N LEU A 631 -30.32 41.97 -30.49
CA LEU A 631 -30.55 42.87 -31.62
C LEU A 631 -30.03 42.22 -32.91
N TYR A 632 -30.78 42.38 -34.00
CA TYR A 632 -30.49 41.72 -35.28
C TYR A 632 -29.15 42.17 -35.87
N ASP A 633 -28.21 41.24 -36.04
CA ASP A 633 -26.91 41.54 -36.65
C ASP A 633 -27.02 41.53 -38.18
N LEU A 634 -26.91 42.72 -38.76
CA LEU A 634 -26.90 42.97 -40.20
C LEU A 634 -25.70 42.34 -40.93
N ASN A 635 -24.63 41.97 -40.22
CA ASN A 635 -23.45 41.35 -40.80
C ASN A 635 -23.62 39.84 -40.98
N THR A 636 -24.36 39.16 -40.08
CA THR A 636 -24.60 37.71 -40.13
C THR A 636 -25.98 37.35 -40.67
N ASN A 637 -26.89 38.33 -40.79
CA ASN A 637 -28.26 38.16 -41.29
C ASN A 637 -29.07 37.14 -40.45
N THR A 638 -28.76 37.00 -39.16
CA THR A 638 -29.31 35.99 -38.25
C THR A 638 -29.73 36.60 -36.91
N THR A 639 -30.79 36.02 -36.34
CA THR A 639 -31.22 36.31 -34.97
C THR A 639 -30.46 35.41 -34.00
N HIS A 640 -29.64 36.01 -33.14
CA HIS A 640 -28.99 35.30 -32.04
C HIS A 640 -29.79 35.41 -30.74
N HIS A 641 -29.50 34.53 -29.79
CA HIS A 641 -29.99 34.60 -28.42
C HIS A 641 -28.82 34.41 -27.46
N TYR A 642 -28.87 35.04 -26.28
CA TYR A 642 -27.88 34.84 -25.21
C TYR A 642 -28.57 34.38 -23.92
N THR A 643 -27.88 33.53 -23.14
CA THR A 643 -28.36 33.09 -21.83
C THR A 643 -28.27 34.25 -20.84
N VAL A 644 -29.39 34.70 -20.31
CA VAL A 644 -29.43 35.75 -19.26
C VAL A 644 -29.33 35.15 -17.86
N GLN A 645 -29.86 33.94 -17.67
CA GLN A 645 -29.99 33.28 -16.36
C GLN A 645 -30.07 31.76 -16.53
N THR A 646 -29.61 31.02 -15.53
CA THR A 646 -29.72 29.56 -15.45
C THR A 646 -29.98 29.18 -14.01
N GLU A 647 -30.93 28.27 -13.78
CA GLU A 647 -31.37 27.83 -12.45
C GLU A 647 -31.52 26.31 -12.39
N LYS A 648 -31.37 25.75 -11.20
CA LYS A 648 -31.65 24.35 -10.88
C LYS A 648 -32.97 24.23 -10.12
N PHE A 649 -33.65 23.11 -10.34
CA PHE A 649 -34.90 22.71 -9.67
C PHE A 649 -34.90 21.19 -9.50
N THR A 650 -35.74 20.65 -8.62
CA THR A 650 -35.94 19.20 -8.44
C THR A 650 -37.37 18.78 -8.75
N GLY A 651 -37.60 17.49 -8.98
CA GLY A 651 -38.93 16.94 -9.16
C GLY A 651 -38.96 15.41 -9.31
N GLU A 652 -40.15 14.86 -9.54
CA GLU A 652 -40.35 13.41 -9.65
C GLU A 652 -39.84 12.87 -11.00
N ILE A 653 -38.97 11.86 -10.95
CA ILE A 653 -38.44 11.20 -12.16
C ILE A 653 -39.58 10.61 -12.99
N GLY A 654 -39.62 10.92 -14.29
CA GLY A 654 -40.70 10.50 -15.19
C GLY A 654 -41.89 11.47 -15.24
N ALA A 655 -42.01 12.41 -14.30
CA ALA A 655 -42.95 13.51 -14.41
C ALA A 655 -42.44 14.60 -15.38
N LEU A 656 -43.35 15.45 -15.85
CA LEU A 656 -43.00 16.67 -16.58
C LEU A 656 -42.53 17.77 -15.62
N THR A 657 -41.57 18.58 -16.07
CA THR A 657 -41.16 19.79 -15.36
C THR A 657 -42.33 20.76 -15.17
N THR A 658 -42.29 21.52 -14.08
CA THR A 658 -43.39 22.40 -13.64
C THR A 658 -43.05 23.90 -13.74
N VAL A 659 -41.89 24.24 -14.31
CA VAL A 659 -41.39 25.62 -14.36
C VAL A 659 -42.28 26.54 -15.21
N VAL A 660 -42.48 27.76 -14.74
CA VAL A 660 -43.19 28.83 -15.45
C VAL A 660 -42.19 29.88 -15.93
N ALA A 661 -42.42 30.44 -17.12
CA ALA A 661 -41.59 31.53 -17.65
C ALA A 661 -41.58 32.75 -16.72
N LYS A 662 -40.38 33.29 -16.45
CA LYS A 662 -40.20 34.49 -15.63
C LYS A 662 -40.38 35.76 -16.50
N PRO A 663 -40.91 36.86 -15.96
CA PRO A 663 -41.04 38.10 -16.73
C PRO A 663 -39.67 38.79 -16.91
N PHE A 664 -39.32 39.14 -18.15
CA PHE A 664 -38.21 40.03 -18.47
C PHE A 664 -38.75 41.28 -19.20
N ALA A 665 -38.39 42.47 -18.71
CA ALA A 665 -38.91 43.73 -19.25
C ALA A 665 -38.46 43.96 -20.70
N GLY A 666 -39.40 44.32 -21.57
CA GLY A 666 -39.15 44.50 -23.01
C GLY A 666 -39.07 43.20 -23.83
N PHE A 667 -39.42 42.05 -23.24
CA PHE A 667 -39.47 40.75 -23.92
C PHE A 667 -40.80 40.01 -23.67
N THR A 668 -41.09 39.01 -24.51
CA THR A 668 -42.23 38.09 -24.37
C THR A 668 -41.74 36.65 -24.48
N ALA A 669 -41.99 35.85 -23.43
CA ALA A 669 -41.70 34.41 -23.44
C ALA A 669 -42.39 33.73 -24.63
N GLN A 670 -41.66 32.92 -25.38
CA GLN A 670 -42.25 32.08 -26.42
C GLN A 670 -42.81 30.78 -25.80
N PRO A 671 -43.73 30.08 -26.47
CA PRO A 671 -44.13 28.73 -26.05
C PRO A 671 -42.89 27.82 -25.95
N PHE A 672 -42.81 27.07 -24.86
CA PHE A 672 -41.74 26.11 -24.58
C PHE A 672 -42.35 24.80 -24.08
N GLU A 673 -41.65 23.69 -24.30
CA GLU A 673 -42.10 22.36 -23.88
C GLU A 673 -41.50 21.99 -22.53
N GLN A 674 -42.34 21.52 -21.61
CA GLN A 674 -41.89 20.90 -20.37
C GLN A 674 -41.17 19.59 -20.70
N GLN A 675 -40.05 19.33 -20.04
CA GLN A 675 -39.25 18.12 -20.26
C GLN A 675 -39.62 17.04 -19.26
N ILE A 676 -39.37 15.77 -19.60
CA ILE A 676 -39.47 14.69 -18.62
C ILE A 676 -38.22 14.73 -17.73
N ILE A 677 -38.39 14.69 -16.41
CA ILE A 677 -37.27 14.69 -15.47
C ILE A 677 -36.58 13.32 -15.50
N THR A 678 -35.28 13.31 -15.80
CA THR A 678 -34.45 12.10 -15.96
C THR A 678 -33.47 11.95 -14.80
N ALA A 679 -33.24 10.71 -14.35
CA ALA A 679 -32.49 10.41 -13.12
C ALA A 679 -30.97 10.65 -13.19
N ASN A 680 -30.47 11.05 -14.35
CA ASN A 680 -29.10 11.51 -14.59
C ASN A 680 -28.96 13.04 -14.51
N GLY A 681 -30.02 13.77 -14.13
CA GLY A 681 -30.04 15.23 -14.07
C GLY A 681 -29.98 15.96 -15.43
N SER A 682 -30.03 15.25 -16.56
CA SER A 682 -29.80 15.86 -17.89
C SER A 682 -31.01 16.57 -18.50
N ALA A 683 -32.13 16.69 -17.77
CA ALA A 683 -33.30 17.42 -18.23
C ALA A 683 -33.03 18.93 -18.23
N VAL A 684 -33.16 19.56 -19.41
CA VAL A 684 -32.93 21.01 -19.59
C VAL A 684 -34.15 21.65 -20.24
N VAL A 685 -34.84 22.53 -19.51
CA VAL A 685 -35.92 23.37 -20.07
C VAL A 685 -35.30 24.66 -20.60
N GLU A 686 -35.43 24.91 -21.90
CA GLU A 686 -34.93 26.15 -22.52
C GLU A 686 -36.10 27.09 -22.85
N ILE A 687 -36.14 28.24 -22.19
CA ILE A 687 -37.18 29.25 -22.37
C ILE A 687 -36.62 30.42 -23.16
N TYR A 688 -37.04 30.54 -24.42
CA TYR A 688 -36.64 31.59 -25.34
C TYR A 688 -37.61 32.78 -25.27
N TYR A 689 -37.06 34.00 -25.29
CA TYR A 689 -37.79 35.24 -25.11
C TYR A 689 -37.58 36.16 -26.31
N LYS A 690 -38.67 36.38 -27.06
CA LYS A 690 -38.68 37.29 -28.19
C LYS A 690 -38.65 38.73 -27.69
N ARG A 691 -37.83 39.56 -28.32
CA ARG A 691 -37.70 40.99 -28.05
C ARG A 691 -38.94 41.71 -28.54
N ASN A 692 -39.58 42.46 -27.65
CA ASN A 692 -40.79 43.19 -28.00
C ASN A 692 -40.44 44.33 -28.96
N LYS A 693 -41.42 44.70 -29.78
CA LYS A 693 -41.39 45.94 -30.53
C LYS A 693 -42.33 46.96 -29.90
N TYR A 694 -41.97 48.23 -30.05
CA TYR A 694 -42.71 49.38 -29.56
C TYR A 694 -42.71 50.49 -30.62
N GLN A 695 -43.80 51.24 -30.69
CA GLN A 695 -44.03 52.32 -31.66
C GLN A 695 -43.45 53.64 -31.15
N VAL A 696 -42.75 54.37 -32.03
CA VAL A 696 -42.31 55.75 -31.80
C VAL A 696 -43.11 56.66 -32.71
N THR A 697 -44.09 57.35 -32.15
CA THR A 697 -44.92 58.33 -32.87
C THR A 697 -44.41 59.74 -32.59
N ALA A 698 -43.55 60.24 -33.48
CA ALA A 698 -43.15 61.64 -33.45
C ALA A 698 -44.08 62.47 -34.36
N GLN A 699 -44.75 63.45 -33.77
CA GLN A 699 -45.75 64.30 -34.41
C GLN A 699 -45.42 65.79 -34.21
N LYS A 700 -46.15 66.67 -34.90
CA LYS A 700 -46.09 68.13 -34.69
C LYS A 700 -47.33 68.58 -33.91
N ALA A 701 -47.25 69.70 -33.20
CA ALA A 701 -48.43 70.28 -32.55
C ALA A 701 -49.50 70.73 -33.57
N ASP A 702 -50.78 70.71 -33.19
CA ASP A 702 -51.90 70.97 -34.12
C ASP A 702 -51.88 72.38 -34.75
N GLU A 703 -51.43 73.38 -34.00
CA GLU A 703 -51.29 74.77 -34.49
C GLU A 703 -49.98 75.02 -35.25
N ASP A 704 -49.10 74.02 -35.39
CA ASP A 704 -47.75 74.17 -35.91
C ASP A 704 -47.70 74.34 -37.44
N LYS A 705 -47.26 75.55 -37.84
CA LYS A 705 -47.02 75.97 -39.22
C LYS A 705 -45.56 75.80 -39.65
N GLY A 706 -44.64 75.49 -38.74
CA GLY A 706 -43.21 75.44 -38.95
C GLY A 706 -42.66 74.07 -39.34
N VAL A 707 -43.14 72.99 -38.71
CA VAL A 707 -42.67 71.63 -39.04
C VAL A 707 -43.14 71.24 -40.46
N LEU A 708 -42.22 70.67 -41.24
CA LEU A 708 -42.50 70.05 -42.55
C LEU A 708 -42.76 68.56 -42.41
N GLN A 709 -41.79 67.83 -41.86
CA GLN A 709 -41.83 66.39 -41.64
C GLN A 709 -40.93 66.02 -40.45
N ILE A 710 -41.19 64.85 -39.86
CA ILE A 710 -40.31 64.22 -38.89
C ILE A 710 -39.96 62.83 -39.41
N THR A 711 -38.67 62.54 -39.51
CA THR A 711 -38.16 61.22 -39.91
C THR A 711 -37.73 60.43 -38.67
N GLY A 712 -37.83 59.09 -38.73
CA GLY A 712 -37.60 58.21 -37.58
C GLY A 712 -38.87 57.78 -36.83
N THR A 713 -40.05 58.30 -37.18
CA THR A 713 -41.35 57.76 -36.72
C THR A 713 -41.52 56.33 -37.24
N SER A 714 -41.42 55.32 -36.39
CA SER A 714 -41.47 53.90 -36.79
C SER A 714 -41.60 52.93 -35.61
N GLU A 715 -41.61 51.63 -35.92
CA GLU A 715 -41.72 50.53 -34.97
C GLU A 715 -40.33 49.92 -34.69
N TYR A 716 -39.84 50.06 -33.45
CA TYR A 716 -38.48 49.67 -33.06
C TYR A 716 -38.48 48.50 -32.07
N LEU A 717 -37.48 47.62 -32.18
CA LEU A 717 -37.20 46.61 -31.16
C LEU A 717 -36.75 47.27 -29.85
N PHE A 718 -37.18 46.73 -28.71
CA PHE A 718 -36.67 47.12 -27.39
C PHE A 718 -35.13 47.12 -27.37
N GLY A 719 -34.50 48.17 -26.85
CA GLY A 719 -33.05 48.30 -26.83
C GLY A 719 -32.40 48.72 -28.16
N ALA A 720 -33.14 48.83 -29.27
CA ALA A 720 -32.60 49.36 -30.51
C ALA A 720 -32.36 50.88 -30.43
N LYS A 721 -31.43 51.41 -31.23
CA LYS A 721 -31.24 52.87 -31.35
C LYS A 721 -32.33 53.48 -32.22
N VAL A 722 -32.93 54.56 -31.72
CA VAL A 722 -33.90 55.42 -32.39
C VAL A 722 -33.25 56.77 -32.65
N ALA A 723 -33.53 57.37 -33.80
CA ALA A 723 -33.06 58.71 -34.15
C ALA A 723 -34.17 59.51 -34.86
N LEU A 724 -34.82 60.43 -34.14
CA LEU A 724 -35.84 61.31 -34.69
C LEU A 724 -35.20 62.58 -35.24
N LYS A 725 -35.43 62.88 -36.52
CA LYS A 725 -34.82 64.02 -37.22
C LYS A 725 -35.92 64.85 -37.91
N PRO A 726 -36.30 66.01 -37.34
CA PRO A 726 -37.30 66.89 -37.93
C PRO A 726 -36.70 67.80 -39.01
N THR A 727 -37.55 68.31 -39.88
CA THR A 727 -37.21 69.42 -40.78
C THR A 727 -38.28 70.51 -40.68
N PHE A 728 -37.85 71.76 -40.80
CA PHE A 728 -38.69 72.94 -40.62
C PHE A 728 -38.77 73.76 -41.92
N ARG A 729 -39.81 74.58 -42.04
CA ARG A 729 -39.90 75.65 -43.05
C ARG A 729 -38.91 76.76 -42.70
N SER A 730 -38.46 77.51 -43.70
CA SER A 730 -37.62 78.68 -43.44
C SER A 730 -38.32 79.65 -42.48
N GLY A 731 -37.55 80.24 -41.56
CA GLY A 731 -38.04 81.08 -40.46
C GLY A 731 -38.64 80.35 -39.27
N PHE A 732 -38.65 79.01 -39.26
CA PHE A 732 -39.03 78.20 -38.09
C PHE A 732 -37.90 77.25 -37.69
N GLY A 733 -37.75 77.03 -36.38
CA GLY A 733 -36.86 76.00 -35.82
C GLY A 733 -37.42 75.43 -34.52
N LEU A 734 -36.66 74.56 -33.85
CA LEU A 734 -37.09 73.94 -32.59
C LEU A 734 -37.45 75.00 -31.53
N ARG A 735 -38.61 74.82 -30.88
CA ARG A 735 -38.94 75.44 -29.59
C ARG A 735 -38.68 74.47 -28.45
N HIS A 736 -39.29 73.29 -28.52
CA HIS A 736 -39.03 72.12 -27.67
C HIS A 736 -39.79 70.90 -28.20
N TRP A 737 -39.41 69.73 -27.72
CA TRP A 737 -40.22 68.51 -27.75
C TRP A 737 -40.99 68.35 -26.44
N VAL A 738 -42.20 67.81 -26.51
CA VAL A 738 -42.96 67.26 -25.37
C VAL A 738 -43.03 65.74 -25.54
N LEU A 739 -42.99 65.02 -24.42
CA LEU A 739 -43.20 63.59 -24.34
C LEU A 739 -44.59 63.37 -23.73
N ASP A 740 -45.57 63.04 -24.56
CA ASP A 740 -46.99 63.08 -24.18
C ASP A 740 -47.44 61.78 -23.49
N LEU A 741 -46.90 60.64 -23.95
CA LEU A 741 -47.14 59.32 -23.38
C LEU A 741 -45.84 58.52 -23.35
N CYS A 742 -45.35 58.25 -22.14
CA CYS A 742 -44.30 57.29 -21.83
C CYS A 742 -44.50 56.80 -20.40
N ASN A 743 -44.47 55.48 -20.19
CA ASN A 743 -44.57 54.87 -18.85
C ASN A 743 -43.20 54.46 -18.29
N ASP A 744 -42.13 54.66 -19.05
CA ASP A 744 -40.75 54.36 -18.64
C ASP A 744 -40.12 55.56 -17.92
N LEU A 745 -40.02 55.44 -16.59
CA LEU A 745 -39.39 56.42 -15.71
C LEU A 745 -37.90 56.63 -16.04
N THR A 746 -37.21 55.63 -16.58
CA THR A 746 -35.78 55.72 -16.94
C THR A 746 -35.59 56.49 -18.24
N PHE A 747 -36.51 56.33 -19.21
CA PHE A 747 -36.51 57.15 -20.42
C PHE A 747 -36.81 58.62 -20.11
N THR A 748 -37.84 58.86 -19.29
CA THR A 748 -38.28 60.21 -18.89
C THR A 748 -37.16 61.02 -18.25
N ASN A 749 -36.32 60.39 -17.42
CA ASN A 749 -35.16 61.04 -16.78
C ASN A 749 -34.00 61.39 -17.74
N ASN A 750 -33.93 60.76 -18.92
CA ASN A 750 -32.87 60.96 -19.91
C ASN A 750 -33.30 61.80 -21.13
N PHE A 751 -34.57 62.20 -21.19
CA PHE A 751 -35.14 62.97 -22.28
C PHE A 751 -34.76 64.46 -22.21
N ASN A 752 -34.14 65.00 -23.27
CA ASN A 752 -33.80 66.42 -23.36
C ASN A 752 -34.76 67.15 -24.33
N PRO A 753 -35.74 67.93 -23.86
CA PRO A 753 -36.73 68.58 -24.72
C PRO A 753 -36.14 69.65 -25.65
N LEU A 754 -34.89 70.09 -25.46
CA LEU A 754 -34.26 71.17 -26.23
C LEU A 754 -33.28 70.69 -27.32
N THR A 755 -33.15 69.38 -27.56
CA THR A 755 -32.32 68.85 -28.66
C THR A 755 -33.11 68.74 -29.96
N ILE A 756 -32.56 69.24 -31.08
CA ILE A 756 -33.22 69.25 -32.40
C ILE A 756 -33.42 67.82 -32.93
N GLN A 757 -32.37 67.01 -32.88
CA GLN A 757 -32.44 65.57 -33.18
C GLN A 757 -32.50 64.81 -31.85
N GLN A 758 -33.43 63.85 -31.73
CA GLN A 758 -33.57 63.04 -30.53
C GLN A 758 -33.01 61.64 -30.83
N GLU A 759 -31.88 61.30 -30.21
CA GLU A 759 -31.26 59.98 -30.34
C GLU A 759 -31.30 59.26 -28.99
N PHE A 760 -31.87 58.05 -28.96
CA PHE A 760 -32.11 57.29 -27.74
C PHE A 760 -32.17 55.77 -27.98
N THR A 761 -32.21 55.01 -26.89
CA THR A 761 -32.42 53.55 -26.91
C THR A 761 -33.89 53.26 -26.62
N MET A 762 -34.55 52.42 -27.42
CA MET A 762 -35.99 52.18 -27.33
C MET A 762 -36.38 51.55 -25.97
N PRO A 763 -37.22 52.22 -25.15
CA PRO A 763 -37.67 51.70 -23.86
C PRO A 763 -38.72 50.59 -24.00
N ALA A 764 -39.16 50.01 -22.89
CA ALA A 764 -40.15 48.92 -22.85
C ALA A 764 -41.61 49.40 -23.01
N SER A 765 -41.84 50.51 -23.71
CA SER A 765 -43.15 51.11 -23.95
C SER A 765 -43.20 51.85 -25.29
N ASP A 766 -44.38 51.94 -25.89
CA ASP A 766 -44.64 52.91 -26.96
C ASP A 766 -44.36 54.35 -26.48
N LEU A 767 -44.00 55.22 -27.42
CA LEU A 767 -43.68 56.63 -27.18
C LEU A 767 -44.46 57.53 -28.13
N ILE A 768 -45.11 58.56 -27.59
CA ILE A 768 -45.68 59.66 -28.38
C ILE A 768 -44.97 60.97 -28.01
N MET A 769 -44.45 61.66 -29.02
CA MET A 769 -43.62 62.86 -28.87
C MET A 769 -44.11 63.98 -29.79
N THR A 770 -44.59 65.08 -29.21
CA THR A 770 -45.03 66.26 -29.94
C THR A 770 -43.91 67.30 -30.05
N LEU A 771 -43.50 67.60 -31.29
CA LEU A 771 -42.59 68.68 -31.63
C LEU A 771 -43.33 70.01 -31.73
N TYR A 772 -42.79 71.03 -31.06
CA TYR A 772 -43.19 72.43 -31.21
C TYR A 772 -42.06 73.21 -31.89
N ALA A 773 -42.38 73.90 -32.98
CA ALA A 773 -41.52 74.88 -33.62
C ALA A 773 -41.76 76.30 -33.07
N GLN A 774 -40.86 77.22 -33.41
CA GLN A 774 -40.98 78.64 -33.12
C GLN A 774 -40.52 79.49 -34.32
N GLU A 775 -41.29 80.54 -34.62
CA GLU A 775 -40.97 81.57 -35.63
C GLU A 775 -39.74 82.41 -35.25
N GLY A 776 -39.03 82.89 -36.26
CA GLY A 776 -37.83 83.73 -36.12
C GLY A 776 -36.57 82.95 -35.80
N ILE A 777 -36.53 81.64 -36.08
CA ILE A 777 -35.33 80.80 -35.99
C ILE A 777 -34.98 80.32 -37.42
N TYR A 778 -33.71 80.49 -37.80
CA TYR A 778 -33.22 80.24 -39.14
C TYR A 778 -32.06 79.24 -39.12
N GLN A 779 -32.04 78.38 -40.13
CA GLN A 779 -30.95 77.45 -40.39
C GLN A 779 -29.81 78.20 -41.08
N ILE A 780 -28.61 78.11 -40.52
CA ILE A 780 -27.38 78.52 -41.19
C ILE A 780 -26.55 77.28 -41.50
N SER A 781 -26.36 77.01 -42.78
CA SER A 781 -25.32 76.08 -43.23
C SER A 781 -23.99 76.84 -43.26
N VAL A 782 -22.98 76.32 -42.56
CA VAL A 782 -21.66 76.97 -42.43
C VAL A 782 -20.67 76.27 -43.36
N LYS A 783 -20.05 77.03 -44.25
CA LYS A 783 -19.31 76.51 -45.39
C LYS A 783 -17.90 77.09 -45.45
N VAL A 784 -16.93 76.23 -45.63
CA VAL A 784 -15.52 76.63 -45.72
C VAL A 784 -15.10 76.86 -47.16
N THR A 785 -14.31 77.91 -47.39
CA THR A 785 -13.60 78.11 -48.66
C THR A 785 -12.10 78.37 -48.41
N GLY A 786 -11.24 77.59 -49.06
CA GLY A 786 -9.82 77.56 -48.73
C GLY A 786 -9.48 76.51 -47.66
N ASN A 787 -8.37 76.73 -46.96
CA ASN A 787 -7.71 75.73 -46.13
C ASN A 787 -7.98 75.96 -44.62
N GLY A 788 -8.88 75.15 -44.07
CA GLY A 788 -9.30 75.14 -42.66
C GLY A 788 -10.57 74.32 -42.45
N SER A 789 -11.08 74.29 -41.23
CA SER A 789 -12.36 73.65 -40.86
C SER A 789 -13.23 74.60 -40.01
N VAL A 790 -14.54 74.38 -40.00
CA VAL A 790 -15.49 75.12 -39.15
C VAL A 790 -16.46 74.15 -38.50
N THR A 791 -16.78 74.38 -37.23
CA THR A 791 -17.75 73.59 -36.47
C THR A 791 -18.68 74.46 -35.62
N PRO A 792 -20.00 74.19 -35.59
CA PRO A 792 -20.70 73.16 -36.36
C PRO A 792 -20.84 73.52 -37.85
N GLU A 793 -21.07 72.51 -38.70
CA GLU A 793 -21.37 72.70 -40.14
C GLU A 793 -22.80 73.23 -40.37
N GLU A 794 -23.68 73.12 -39.38
CA GLU A 794 -25.04 73.67 -39.39
C GLU A 794 -25.43 74.19 -38.01
N VAL A 795 -26.00 75.39 -37.93
CA VAL A 795 -26.48 75.99 -36.68
C VAL A 795 -27.86 76.61 -36.88
N TRP A 796 -28.77 76.36 -35.95
CA TRP A 796 -30.08 77.02 -35.89
C TRP A 796 -29.97 78.22 -34.96
N VAL A 797 -30.15 79.43 -35.48
CA VAL A 797 -30.08 80.69 -34.70
C VAL A 797 -31.36 81.49 -34.79
N LYS A 798 -31.72 82.11 -33.67
CA LYS A 798 -32.81 83.08 -33.61
C LYS A 798 -32.36 84.41 -34.22
N ALA A 799 -33.20 85.02 -35.06
CA ALA A 799 -32.91 86.31 -35.71
C ALA A 799 -32.46 87.38 -34.70
N GLY A 800 -31.43 88.15 -35.08
CA GLY A 800 -30.81 89.18 -34.24
C GLY A 800 -29.95 88.65 -33.08
N SER A 801 -29.77 87.34 -32.94
CA SER A 801 -28.89 86.75 -31.93
C SER A 801 -27.45 86.62 -32.42
N ALA A 802 -26.49 86.59 -31.49
CA ALA A 802 -25.11 86.26 -31.81
C ALA A 802 -24.99 84.78 -32.25
N MET A 803 -24.25 84.53 -33.33
CA MET A 803 -23.74 83.20 -33.65
C MET A 803 -22.37 83.00 -32.99
N ILE A 804 -22.07 81.75 -32.63
CA ILE A 804 -20.75 81.29 -32.21
C ILE A 804 -20.39 80.07 -33.06
N PHE A 805 -19.16 80.03 -33.58
CA PHE A 805 -18.61 78.93 -34.38
C PHE A 805 -17.09 78.82 -34.13
N GLU A 806 -16.55 77.60 -34.09
CA GLU A 806 -15.09 77.40 -34.11
C GLU A 806 -14.61 77.42 -35.57
N ALA A 807 -13.58 78.20 -35.89
CA ALA A 807 -13.04 78.33 -37.24
C ALA A 807 -11.51 78.17 -37.23
N LYS A 808 -11.08 76.96 -37.55
CA LYS A 808 -9.70 76.52 -37.44
C LYS A 808 -8.98 76.66 -38.78
N ALA A 809 -8.07 77.63 -38.88
CA ALA A 809 -7.25 77.79 -40.07
C ALA A 809 -6.17 76.70 -40.15
N ASP A 810 -5.90 76.18 -41.36
CA ASP A 810 -4.75 75.29 -41.56
C ASP A 810 -3.42 76.04 -41.34
N THR A 811 -2.35 75.29 -41.05
CA THR A 811 -1.04 75.85 -40.72
C THR A 811 -0.53 76.80 -41.82
N GLY A 812 -0.30 78.07 -41.45
CA GLY A 812 0.14 79.12 -42.38
C GLY A 812 -1.00 79.87 -43.10
N TYR A 813 -2.26 79.59 -42.77
CA TYR A 813 -3.44 80.33 -43.23
C TYR A 813 -4.01 81.21 -42.09
N ARG A 814 -4.99 82.05 -42.43
CA ARG A 814 -5.83 82.80 -41.50
C ARG A 814 -7.20 83.05 -42.13
N ILE A 815 -8.20 83.40 -41.34
CA ILE A 815 -9.47 83.90 -41.87
C ILE A 815 -9.19 85.15 -42.72
N LYS A 816 -9.78 85.16 -43.93
CA LYS A 816 -9.73 86.24 -44.91
C LYS A 816 -10.95 87.16 -44.76
N SER A 817 -12.11 86.55 -44.67
CA SER A 817 -13.43 87.18 -44.62
C SER A 817 -14.45 86.14 -44.11
N VAL A 818 -15.46 86.60 -43.38
CA VAL A 818 -16.64 85.80 -43.02
C VAL A 818 -17.85 86.50 -43.60
N THR A 819 -18.65 85.81 -44.41
CA THR A 819 -19.80 86.42 -45.10
C THR A 819 -21.05 85.58 -44.89
N CYS A 820 -22.16 86.18 -44.44
CA CYS A 820 -23.46 85.49 -44.38
C CYS A 820 -24.45 86.17 -45.33
N GLY A 821 -25.17 85.40 -46.15
CA GLY A 821 -26.12 85.95 -47.12
C GLY A 821 -25.50 86.93 -48.14
N GLY A 822 -24.18 86.88 -48.34
CA GLY A 822 -23.41 87.82 -49.15
C GLY A 822 -22.93 89.11 -48.44
N ILE A 823 -23.31 89.33 -47.18
CA ILE A 823 -22.86 90.47 -46.36
C ILE A 823 -21.56 90.09 -45.64
N GLU A 824 -20.51 90.92 -45.73
CA GLU A 824 -19.26 90.71 -44.98
C GLU A 824 -19.41 91.12 -43.52
N LEU A 825 -19.11 90.18 -42.62
CA LEU A 825 -19.24 90.29 -41.18
C LEU A 825 -17.86 90.41 -40.53
N LYS A 826 -17.83 91.00 -39.33
CA LYS A 826 -16.62 91.09 -38.51
C LYS A 826 -16.69 90.05 -37.38
N PRO A 827 -16.06 88.88 -37.52
CA PRO A 827 -15.98 87.91 -36.44
C PRO A 827 -15.09 88.47 -35.32
N THR A 828 -15.48 88.20 -34.07
CA THR A 828 -14.70 88.49 -32.87
C THR A 828 -14.19 87.18 -32.31
N GLU A 829 -12.87 87.00 -32.25
CA GLU A 829 -12.29 85.82 -31.59
C GLU A 829 -12.53 85.91 -30.08
N ILE A 830 -13.06 84.83 -29.49
CA ILE A 830 -13.43 84.75 -28.07
C ILE A 830 -12.62 83.70 -27.30
N GLY A 831 -11.71 82.99 -27.98
CA GLY A 831 -10.71 82.09 -27.39
C GLY A 831 -10.34 80.95 -28.35
N ASP A 832 -9.05 80.64 -28.48
CA ASP A 832 -8.49 79.46 -29.17
C ASP A 832 -9.16 79.06 -30.51
N GLY A 833 -9.39 80.02 -31.41
CA GLY A 833 -10.03 79.78 -32.71
C GLY A 833 -11.56 79.68 -32.69
N VAL A 834 -12.21 79.92 -31.55
CA VAL A 834 -13.66 80.15 -31.45
C VAL A 834 -13.97 81.61 -31.74
N TYR A 835 -14.90 81.84 -32.66
CA TYR A 835 -15.34 83.17 -33.08
C TYR A 835 -16.82 83.35 -32.79
N SER A 836 -17.19 84.51 -32.24
CA SER A 836 -18.56 84.99 -32.26
C SER A 836 -18.75 85.98 -33.41
N VAL A 837 -19.89 85.91 -34.08
CA VAL A 837 -20.31 86.89 -35.07
C VAL A 837 -21.77 87.24 -34.85
N ASN A 838 -22.07 88.53 -34.72
CA ASN A 838 -23.45 88.99 -34.66
C ASN A 838 -23.99 89.03 -36.08
N VAL A 839 -24.88 88.11 -36.42
CA VAL A 839 -25.58 88.13 -37.72
C VAL A 839 -26.91 88.86 -37.54
N TYR A 840 -26.83 90.18 -37.63
CA TYR A 840 -28.00 91.04 -37.75
C TYR A 840 -28.69 90.79 -39.10
N ASP A 841 -30.00 91.03 -39.14
CA ASP A 841 -30.84 91.03 -40.36
C ASP A 841 -30.92 89.71 -41.16
N ILE A 842 -30.70 88.55 -40.51
CA ILE A 842 -31.14 87.26 -41.09
C ILE A 842 -32.66 87.18 -41.08
N ASN A 843 -33.23 87.08 -42.27
CA ASN A 843 -34.67 86.96 -42.51
C ASN A 843 -35.06 85.68 -43.30
N ASP A 844 -34.07 84.88 -43.73
CA ASP A 844 -34.22 83.61 -44.47
C ASP A 844 -33.04 82.66 -44.16
N ASN A 845 -33.18 81.36 -44.39
CA ASN A 845 -32.11 80.38 -44.19
C ASN A 845 -30.90 80.75 -45.09
N SER A 846 -29.71 80.80 -44.50
CA SER A 846 -28.57 81.53 -45.08
C SER A 846 -27.26 80.74 -45.03
N GLU A 847 -26.41 80.89 -46.05
CA GLU A 847 -25.07 80.30 -46.07
C GLU A 847 -24.07 81.24 -45.36
N LEU A 848 -23.40 80.77 -44.31
CA LEU A 848 -22.27 81.46 -43.67
C LEU A 848 -20.97 80.92 -44.27
N VAL A 849 -20.35 81.68 -45.17
CA VAL A 849 -19.09 81.31 -45.81
C VAL A 849 -17.92 81.87 -44.99
N VAL A 850 -17.08 80.98 -44.47
CA VAL A 850 -15.80 81.31 -43.86
C VAL A 850 -14.70 81.08 -44.88
N ALA A 851 -14.03 82.15 -45.30
CA ALA A 851 -12.96 82.09 -46.29
C ALA A 851 -11.59 82.18 -45.61
N PHE A 852 -10.66 81.31 -45.97
CA PHE A 852 -9.28 81.31 -45.47
C PHE A 852 -8.29 81.80 -46.55
N THR A 853 -7.18 82.42 -46.13
CA THR A 853 -6.10 82.87 -47.02
C THR A 853 -4.72 82.69 -46.40
N LYS A 854 -3.71 82.49 -47.25
CA LYS A 854 -2.34 82.19 -46.82
C LYS A 854 -1.66 83.44 -46.24
N GLN A 855 -1.01 83.30 -45.10
CA GLN A 855 -0.24 84.39 -44.50
C GLN A 855 1.02 84.66 -45.33
N LYS A 856 1.39 85.95 -45.48
CA LYS A 856 2.70 86.33 -46.04
C LYS A 856 3.76 86.22 -44.94
N SER A 857 4.79 85.42 -45.16
CA SER A 857 5.99 85.43 -44.33
C SER A 857 6.80 86.71 -44.54
N ILE A 858 7.30 87.29 -43.45
CA ILE A 858 8.27 88.39 -43.47
C ILE A 858 9.68 87.77 -43.55
N SER A 859 10.55 88.33 -44.39
CA SER A 859 11.90 87.81 -44.59
C SER A 859 12.90 88.38 -43.58
N HIS A 860 14.06 87.75 -43.44
CA HIS A 860 15.01 88.02 -42.35
C HIS A 860 15.68 89.42 -42.35
N HIS A 861 15.41 90.27 -43.34
CA HIS A 861 16.12 91.54 -43.56
C HIS A 861 15.51 92.78 -42.88
N ASP A 862 14.23 92.77 -42.48
CA ASP A 862 13.54 93.98 -41.99
C ASP A 862 13.82 94.32 -40.50
N TRP A 863 14.64 93.52 -39.81
CA TRP A 863 14.81 93.55 -38.35
C TRP A 863 15.70 94.70 -37.79
N LEU A 864 16.17 95.63 -38.62
CA LEU A 864 17.29 96.54 -38.26
C LEU A 864 16.90 97.94 -37.77
N ASN A 865 15.61 98.30 -37.70
CA ASN A 865 15.16 99.69 -37.52
C ASN A 865 14.46 100.05 -36.19
N TYR A 866 14.51 99.20 -35.15
CA TYR A 866 14.03 99.55 -33.81
C TYR A 866 15.03 99.24 -32.70
N VAL A 867 15.84 100.25 -32.36
CA VAL A 867 16.65 100.31 -31.13
C VAL A 867 16.39 101.65 -30.46
N ILE A 868 16.00 101.63 -29.19
CA ILE A 868 15.91 102.83 -28.33
C ILE A 868 16.89 102.65 -27.15
N TRP A 869 17.47 103.77 -26.72
CA TRP A 869 18.61 103.84 -25.79
C TRP A 869 18.30 103.43 -24.34
N GLY A 870 19.29 102.83 -23.70
CA GLY A 870 19.39 102.66 -22.25
C GLY A 870 20.82 102.24 -21.89
N GLY A 871 21.53 103.05 -21.09
CA GLY A 871 22.95 102.82 -20.80
C GLY A 871 23.19 102.13 -19.46
N GLY A 872 24.14 101.17 -19.41
CA GLY A 872 24.68 100.62 -18.17
C GLY A 872 24.58 99.10 -18.04
N SER A 873 25.63 98.39 -18.50
CA SER A 873 25.96 96.98 -18.19
C SER A 873 24.96 95.87 -18.56
N VAL A 874 23.69 96.17 -18.82
CA VAL A 874 22.63 95.21 -19.18
C VAL A 874 21.87 95.75 -20.38
N PHE A 875 21.55 94.86 -21.32
CA PHE A 875 20.58 95.14 -22.38
C PHE A 875 19.51 94.03 -22.36
N ALA A 876 18.25 94.43 -22.49
CA ALA A 876 17.13 93.52 -22.60
C ALA A 876 16.73 93.34 -24.06
N VAL A 877 16.56 92.10 -24.51
CA VAL A 877 15.92 91.79 -25.79
C VAL A 877 14.51 91.29 -25.49
N ILE A 878 13.52 91.99 -26.03
CA ILE A 878 12.10 91.63 -25.92
C ILE A 878 11.71 90.90 -27.20
N LEU A 879 11.40 89.61 -27.09
CA LEU A 879 10.85 88.82 -28.19
C LEU A 879 9.35 88.57 -27.93
N PHE A 880 8.52 89.12 -28.81
CA PHE A 880 7.09 88.87 -28.83
C PHE A 880 6.82 87.59 -29.62
N THR A 881 6.39 86.54 -28.94
CA THR A 881 5.91 85.29 -29.54
C THR A 881 4.39 85.16 -29.34
N GLY A 882 3.71 84.44 -30.22
CA GLY A 882 2.23 84.48 -30.32
C GLY A 882 1.43 84.09 -29.07
N SER A 883 2.09 83.48 -28.07
CA SER A 883 1.49 83.07 -26.80
C SER A 883 2.19 83.67 -25.56
N GLY A 884 3.12 84.63 -25.73
CA GLY A 884 3.79 85.28 -24.61
C GLY A 884 4.98 86.17 -24.98
N VAL A 885 5.32 87.08 -24.05
CA VAL A 885 6.48 87.98 -24.16
C VAL A 885 7.67 87.37 -23.42
N LEU A 886 8.74 87.07 -24.15
CA LEU A 886 10.01 86.57 -23.59
C LEU A 886 11.00 87.73 -23.44
N LEU A 887 11.37 88.01 -22.19
CA LEU A 887 12.34 89.04 -21.81
C LEU A 887 13.69 88.41 -21.49
N PHE A 888 14.66 88.51 -22.41
CA PHE A 888 16.01 88.02 -22.18
C PHE A 888 16.91 89.14 -21.62
N LEU A 889 17.37 88.98 -20.38
CA LEU A 889 18.35 89.83 -19.71
C LEU A 889 19.74 89.19 -19.78
N ALA A 890 20.60 89.68 -20.69
CA ALA A 890 21.93 89.12 -20.91
C ALA A 890 23.02 89.94 -20.19
N HIS A 891 23.83 89.28 -19.37
CA HIS A 891 24.99 89.87 -18.68
C HIS A 891 26.32 89.45 -19.34
N LYS A 892 27.25 90.40 -19.51
CA LYS A 892 28.41 90.23 -20.41
C LYS A 892 29.61 89.50 -19.76
N VAL A 893 29.57 88.17 -19.75
CA VAL A 893 30.74 87.33 -19.40
C VAL A 893 31.79 87.36 -20.53
N LYS A 894 33.09 87.25 -20.19
CA LYS A 894 34.21 87.42 -21.14
C LYS A 894 34.47 86.17 -22.01
N LYS A 895 34.91 86.40 -23.24
CA LYS A 895 35.34 85.41 -24.26
C LYS A 895 36.16 84.23 -23.71
N ARG A 896 35.86 83.02 -24.22
CA ARG A 896 36.81 82.14 -24.94
C ARG A 896 36.05 81.15 -25.84
N HIS A 897 36.76 80.54 -26.78
CA HIS A 897 36.27 79.51 -27.72
C HIS A 897 35.79 78.25 -26.96
N PHE A 898 34.94 77.39 -27.50
CA PHE A 898 34.46 77.27 -28.89
C PHE A 898 33.10 77.93 -29.15
#